data_AF-A0AAU4GKQ0-F1
#
_entry.id   AF-A0AAU4GKQ0-F1
#
_cell.length_a   1.000
_cell.length_b   1.000
_cell.length_c   1.000
_cell.angle_alpha   90.00
_cell.angle_beta   90.00
_cell.angle_gamma   90.00
#
_symmetry.space_group_name_H-M   'P 1'
#
loop_
_entity.id
_entity.type
_entity.pdbx_description
1 polymer ?
#
loop_
_entity_poly.entity_id
_entity_poly.type
_entity_poly.pdbx_seq_one_letter_code
_entity_poly.pdbx_strand_id
1 'polypeptide(L)'
;MNRTFVLSRRPRRGPLAAVALAAAGLLAGAGLVAPAASAAADYTQSATQLSSSQAQISFTPATASLYVDVHYSGVPGAGQQNVRMTNGSGTWRYTVSGLSTGTVLDYWFTYEKSGPQYDTPHFSYTQGGATGTAAAPAFSPAGGNYAGAQTVTLTTATSGASIRYTTDGSTPTASSALYSAPISVPTSRTISAIAVKSGSANSPVTSATYTIGAQAGCTTQPNVPDFGPNVRIFDPGMSAATIQSQLDADFNAQKDTLTAQFADRRVAHLFKPGTYNVHDNVGFYTSVAGLGQNPDDVQINGDITVDAFNASDQGVALQNFWRSAENMAVTPSSGNDRWAVAQAAPFRRMDVRGGLQLYPASYGYASGGYIADTRVSGQTASISQQQWYTRDSALGSWDGGVWNMVFSGTTGAPANTFPNPPETTLATTPVSRDVPYLYVDGGGNYRVFLPSLRTNASGPSWAGGSTPGSSLPMSQFYVVKAGDTASTINSALASGCNLFFTPGIYHLNQTLNVTRADTVVLGVGYPTLVPDNGVNAMQVADVDGVRVKGLLFDAGTTNSQALLTVGAAGSTGNHAANPATLQDVFFRIGGQIAGKATNSLVVNSNNTIIDHTWAWRADHGNGGTVGWTTNTADTGVLVNGNNVLATGLFVEHYQKYQVIWNGQGGKTIFFQNEMPYDVPDQASWNAPSGVAGYAAYKVGANVTSHEAWGLGSYCFFDTNPAVSSYHAFEVPNNSGVRFHSLLTVSLNYRGTITHVINDAGGTTPSGTVPVDVVSYP
;
A
#
# COMPACT_ATOMS: atom_id res chain seq x y z
N MET A 1 -35.81 -24.09 29.67
CA MET A 1 -37.04 -24.93 29.77
C MET A 1 -37.15 -25.76 28.50
N ASN A 2 -37.63 -27.01 28.59
CA ASN A 2 -37.82 -27.88 27.41
C ASN A 2 -39.03 -27.44 26.56
N ARG A 3 -38.91 -27.49 25.23
CA ARG A 3 -40.03 -27.90 24.34
C ARG A 3 -39.53 -28.71 23.15
N THR A 4 -40.07 -29.92 23.03
CA THR A 4 -39.91 -30.84 21.89
C THR A 4 -40.86 -30.45 20.75
N PHE A 5 -40.54 -30.82 19.51
CA PHE A 5 -41.50 -30.84 18.39
C PHE A 5 -41.56 -32.25 17.74
N VAL A 6 -42.71 -32.57 17.14
CA VAL A 6 -43.10 -33.94 16.74
C VAL A 6 -43.22 -34.05 15.22
N LEU A 7 -42.89 -35.24 14.67
CA LEU A 7 -42.96 -35.53 13.24
C LEU A 7 -44.39 -35.56 12.67
N SER A 8 -44.51 -35.26 11.38
CA SER A 8 -45.63 -35.67 10.52
C SER A 8 -45.16 -36.67 9.44
N ARG A 9 -46.06 -37.49 8.89
CA ARG A 9 -45.74 -38.64 8.00
C ARG A 9 -46.30 -38.50 6.57
N ARG A 10 -45.57 -39.11 5.63
CA ARG A 10 -45.87 -39.27 4.18
C ARG A 10 -46.97 -40.30 3.85
N PRO A 11 -47.57 -40.16 2.64
CA PRO A 11 -47.72 -41.22 1.62
C PRO A 11 -46.80 -40.97 0.39
N ARG A 12 -46.76 -41.67 -0.77
CA ARG A 12 -46.95 -43.05 -1.30
C ARG A 12 -46.89 -42.89 -2.85
N ARG A 13 -46.11 -43.57 -3.72
CA ARG A 13 -45.02 -44.59 -3.71
C ARG A 13 -43.87 -44.01 -4.61
N GLY A 14 -42.90 -44.68 -5.29
CA GLY A 14 -42.44 -46.08 -5.45
C GLY A 14 -43.05 -46.88 -6.63
N PRO A 15 -42.32 -47.80 -7.34
CA PRO A 15 -40.90 -48.19 -7.23
C PRO A 15 -40.12 -48.32 -8.57
N LEU A 16 -38.81 -48.62 -8.49
CA LEU A 16 -37.96 -49.50 -9.34
C LEU A 16 -36.48 -49.15 -9.00
N ALA A 17 -35.75 -49.94 -8.20
CA ALA A 17 -35.12 -51.25 -8.48
C ALA A 17 -33.71 -51.11 -9.08
N ALA A 18 -32.73 -51.80 -8.49
CA ALA A 18 -31.29 -51.66 -8.79
C ALA A 18 -30.63 -53.01 -9.06
N VAL A 19 -29.48 -52.99 -9.75
CA VAL A 19 -28.57 -54.13 -9.98
C VAL A 19 -27.12 -53.60 -9.86
N ALA A 20 -26.18 -54.46 -9.45
CA ALA A 20 -24.78 -54.09 -9.19
C ALA A 20 -23.80 -55.21 -9.59
N LEU A 21 -22.48 -54.90 -9.61
CA LEU A 21 -21.33 -55.76 -9.93
C LEU A 21 -21.29 -56.27 -11.40
N ALA A 22 -20.14 -56.61 -12.01
CA ALA A 22 -18.77 -56.81 -11.52
C ALA A 22 -17.71 -56.29 -12.53
N ALA A 23 -16.42 -56.55 -12.29
CA ALA A 23 -15.30 -56.14 -13.16
C ALA A 23 -14.34 -57.30 -13.50
N ALA A 24 -13.68 -57.25 -14.68
CA ALA A 24 -12.36 -57.82 -14.98
C ALA A 24 -11.93 -57.49 -16.43
N GLY A 25 -10.62 -57.26 -16.68
CA GLY A 25 -10.11 -57.05 -18.05
C GLY A 25 -8.70 -56.45 -18.14
N LEU A 26 -7.66 -57.27 -17.96
CA LEU A 26 -6.28 -56.98 -18.43
C LEU A 26 -6.17 -57.42 -19.92
N LEU A 27 -5.16 -57.08 -20.74
CA LEU A 27 -3.72 -56.93 -20.45
C LEU A 27 -2.98 -56.21 -21.61
N ALA A 28 -1.73 -55.81 -21.36
CA ALA A 28 -0.64 -55.53 -22.32
C ALA A 28 -0.74 -54.29 -23.25
N GLY A 29 0.22 -53.38 -23.11
CA GLY A 29 0.39 -52.19 -23.97
C GLY A 29 1.60 -51.34 -23.57
N ALA A 30 2.75 -51.96 -23.30
CA ALA A 30 3.93 -51.28 -22.72
C ALA A 30 4.71 -50.46 -23.78
N GLY A 31 4.42 -49.16 -23.86
CA GLY A 31 5.26 -48.17 -24.53
C GLY A 31 5.73 -47.10 -23.53
N LEU A 32 7.04 -46.96 -23.35
CA LEU A 32 7.63 -45.99 -22.42
C LEU A 32 7.55 -44.56 -23.01
N VAL A 33 6.49 -43.83 -22.67
CA VAL A 33 6.46 -42.37 -22.81
C VAL A 33 6.99 -41.77 -21.52
N ALA A 34 8.20 -41.20 -21.56
CA ALA A 34 8.74 -40.46 -20.43
C ALA A 34 7.94 -39.15 -20.22
N PRO A 35 7.73 -38.71 -18.96
CA PRO A 35 7.10 -37.42 -18.71
C PRO A 35 7.99 -36.28 -19.23
N ALA A 36 7.37 -35.25 -19.80
CA ALA A 36 8.09 -34.07 -20.26
C ALA A 36 8.69 -33.32 -19.07
N ALA A 37 10.03 -33.18 -19.06
CA ALA A 37 10.73 -32.42 -18.04
C ALA A 37 10.61 -30.92 -18.33
N SER A 38 10.00 -30.18 -17.40
CA SER A 38 10.02 -28.71 -17.40
C SER A 38 11.42 -28.22 -17.00
N ALA A 39 12.28 -27.97 -17.98
CA ALA A 39 13.62 -27.48 -17.74
C ALA A 39 13.62 -25.99 -17.36
N ALA A 40 14.42 -25.61 -16.35
CA ALA A 40 14.97 -24.25 -16.28
C ALA A 40 15.84 -24.00 -17.53
N ALA A 41 16.04 -22.74 -17.92
CA ALA A 41 16.53 -22.38 -19.25
C ALA A 41 17.89 -23.03 -19.64
N ASP A 42 17.82 -24.16 -20.34
CA ASP A 42 18.98 -24.93 -20.82
C ASP A 42 19.81 -24.22 -21.90
N TYR A 43 19.28 -23.11 -22.43
CA TYR A 43 19.91 -22.27 -23.44
C TYR A 43 19.35 -20.85 -23.39
N THR A 44 20.11 -19.92 -23.97
CA THR A 44 19.61 -18.63 -24.44
C THR A 44 19.70 -18.61 -25.96
N GLN A 45 18.71 -18.02 -26.63
CA GLN A 45 18.70 -17.92 -28.09
C GLN A 45 18.23 -16.53 -28.54
N SER A 46 18.67 -16.08 -29.71
CA SER A 46 18.13 -14.88 -30.34
C SER A 46 18.29 -14.91 -31.86
N ALA A 47 17.30 -14.39 -32.59
CA ALA A 47 17.45 -13.96 -33.99
C ALA A 47 17.59 -12.42 -34.06
N THR A 48 18.61 -11.95 -34.78
CA THR A 48 18.98 -10.52 -34.83
C THR A 48 19.22 -10.08 -36.28
N GLN A 49 18.82 -8.85 -36.64
CA GLN A 49 19.03 -8.35 -38.00
C GLN A 49 20.49 -7.96 -38.22
N LEU A 50 21.13 -8.48 -39.28
CA LEU A 50 22.48 -8.06 -39.69
C LEU A 50 22.44 -7.00 -40.80
N SER A 51 21.47 -7.10 -41.71
CA SER A 51 21.30 -6.18 -42.84
C SER A 51 19.85 -6.16 -43.30
N SER A 52 19.53 -5.40 -44.36
CA SER A 52 18.18 -5.43 -44.98
C SER A 52 17.78 -6.81 -45.50
N SER A 53 18.74 -7.70 -45.81
CA SER A 53 18.49 -9.02 -46.41
C SER A 53 19.05 -10.21 -45.61
N GLN A 54 19.59 -9.98 -44.41
CA GLN A 54 20.20 -11.02 -43.57
C GLN A 54 19.87 -10.88 -42.09
N ALA A 55 19.73 -12.02 -41.41
CA ALA A 55 19.59 -12.12 -39.95
C ALA A 55 20.49 -13.23 -39.39
N GLN A 56 21.04 -13.03 -38.21
CA GLN A 56 21.82 -14.02 -37.47
C GLN A 56 20.99 -14.65 -36.37
N ILE A 57 20.82 -15.96 -36.46
CA ILE A 57 20.30 -16.79 -35.38
C ILE A 57 21.49 -17.23 -34.51
N SER A 58 21.36 -17.06 -33.20
CA SER A 58 22.37 -17.42 -32.19
C SER A 58 21.75 -18.28 -31.10
N PHE A 59 22.52 -19.24 -30.59
CA PHE A 59 22.12 -20.18 -29.54
C PHE A 59 23.31 -20.42 -28.59
N THR A 60 23.13 -20.17 -27.29
CA THR A 60 24.16 -20.38 -26.26
C THR A 60 23.59 -21.32 -25.19
N PRO A 61 23.99 -22.61 -25.18
CA PRO A 61 23.51 -23.55 -24.19
C PRO A 61 24.18 -23.33 -22.84
N ALA A 62 23.46 -23.60 -21.75
CA ALA A 62 23.94 -23.50 -20.37
C ALA A 62 24.92 -24.65 -20.00
N THR A 63 24.88 -25.74 -20.75
CA THR A 63 25.87 -26.83 -20.73
C THR A 63 26.51 -26.91 -22.12
N ALA A 64 27.84 -27.08 -22.21
CA ALA A 64 28.54 -27.01 -23.50
C ALA A 64 28.16 -28.17 -24.43
N SER A 65 27.33 -27.89 -25.45
CA SER A 65 26.97 -28.84 -26.52
C SER A 65 28.15 -29.20 -27.43
N LEU A 66 28.22 -30.46 -27.84
CA LEU A 66 29.05 -30.96 -28.93
C LEU A 66 28.57 -30.45 -30.30
N TYR A 67 27.27 -30.28 -30.47
CA TYR A 67 26.67 -29.66 -31.66
C TYR A 67 25.33 -28.97 -31.39
N VAL A 68 25.03 -27.99 -32.25
CA VAL A 68 23.70 -27.40 -32.41
C VAL A 68 23.40 -27.32 -33.90
N ASP A 69 22.26 -27.87 -34.29
CA ASP A 69 21.64 -27.66 -35.60
C ASP A 69 20.49 -26.66 -35.45
N VAL A 70 20.33 -25.76 -36.41
CA VAL A 70 19.18 -24.87 -36.50
C VAL A 70 18.31 -25.26 -37.70
N HIS A 71 17.02 -25.29 -37.45
CA HIS A 71 15.97 -25.57 -38.41
C HIS A 71 15.23 -24.26 -38.64
N TYR A 72 14.96 -23.89 -39.89
CA TYR A 72 14.17 -22.69 -40.18
C TYR A 72 13.38 -22.79 -41.49
N SER A 73 12.25 -22.10 -41.52
CA SER A 73 11.40 -21.93 -42.70
C SER A 73 11.03 -20.45 -42.91
N GLY A 74 10.37 -20.13 -44.02
CA GLY A 74 9.88 -18.77 -44.32
C GLY A 74 10.79 -17.91 -45.22
N VAL A 75 11.99 -18.38 -45.59
CA VAL A 75 12.81 -17.72 -46.62
C VAL A 75 12.10 -17.81 -47.99
N PRO A 76 11.85 -16.68 -48.70
CA PRO A 76 11.13 -16.71 -49.98
C PRO A 76 11.78 -17.64 -51.01
N GLY A 77 10.97 -18.57 -51.56
CA GLY A 77 11.43 -19.53 -52.57
C GLY A 77 12.20 -20.75 -52.04
N ALA A 78 12.40 -20.88 -50.73
CA ALA A 78 13.04 -22.03 -50.11
C ALA A 78 12.06 -22.82 -49.21
N GLY A 79 12.19 -24.15 -49.22
CA GLY A 79 11.59 -25.01 -48.19
C GLY A 79 12.34 -24.91 -46.86
N GLN A 80 11.90 -25.67 -45.86
CA GLN A 80 12.61 -25.78 -44.57
C GLN A 80 14.09 -26.14 -44.78
N GLN A 81 14.96 -25.37 -44.14
CA GLN A 81 16.40 -25.62 -44.08
C GLN A 81 16.76 -26.22 -42.72
N ASN A 82 17.76 -27.11 -42.71
CA ASN A 82 18.29 -27.73 -41.50
C ASN A 82 19.82 -27.66 -41.61
N VAL A 83 20.49 -26.92 -40.72
CA VAL A 83 21.90 -26.57 -40.88
C VAL A 83 22.68 -26.59 -39.57
N ARG A 84 23.91 -27.14 -39.64
CA ARG A 84 24.87 -27.12 -38.53
C ARG A 84 25.32 -25.70 -38.25
N MET A 85 25.10 -25.22 -37.03
CA MET A 85 25.57 -23.91 -36.60
C MET A 85 27.10 -23.91 -36.38
N THR A 86 27.73 -22.73 -36.39
CA THR A 86 29.16 -22.57 -36.08
C THR A 86 29.35 -22.09 -34.64
N ASN A 87 30.11 -22.83 -33.83
CA ASN A 87 30.44 -22.43 -32.46
C ASN A 87 31.52 -21.33 -32.46
N GLY A 88 31.26 -20.24 -31.75
CA GLY A 88 32.23 -19.20 -31.43
C GLY A 88 32.14 -18.80 -29.97
N SER A 89 33.11 -19.26 -29.16
CA SER A 89 33.22 -19.04 -27.72
C SER A 89 31.99 -19.50 -26.91
N GLY A 90 31.42 -20.66 -27.25
CA GLY A 90 30.27 -21.26 -26.56
C GLY A 90 28.92 -20.88 -27.16
N THR A 91 28.84 -19.77 -27.92
CA THR A 91 27.63 -19.42 -28.68
C THR A 91 27.72 -19.95 -30.10
N TRP A 92 26.75 -20.77 -30.47
CA TRP A 92 26.51 -21.29 -31.81
C TRP A 92 25.77 -20.25 -32.66
N ARG A 93 26.20 -20.02 -33.91
CA ARG A 93 25.66 -18.99 -34.80
C ARG A 93 25.43 -19.50 -36.22
N TYR A 94 24.40 -18.98 -36.87
CA TYR A 94 24.15 -19.15 -38.30
C TYR A 94 23.49 -17.89 -38.89
N THR A 95 23.84 -17.51 -40.12
CA THR A 95 23.30 -16.33 -40.79
C THR A 95 22.37 -16.72 -41.93
N VAL A 96 21.08 -16.49 -41.74
CA VAL A 96 20.05 -16.63 -42.78
C VAL A 96 20.16 -15.42 -43.73
N SER A 97 20.10 -15.68 -45.04
CA SER A 97 20.23 -14.69 -46.10
C SER A 97 19.08 -14.81 -47.11
N GLY A 98 18.85 -13.77 -47.92
CA GLY A 98 17.75 -13.74 -48.89
C GLY A 98 16.42 -13.27 -48.28
N LEU A 99 16.48 -12.57 -47.15
CA LEU A 99 15.31 -12.03 -46.46
C LEU A 99 14.83 -10.72 -47.10
N SER A 100 13.58 -10.36 -46.85
CA SER A 100 12.99 -9.06 -47.18
C SER A 100 12.25 -8.48 -45.98
N THR A 101 12.06 -7.17 -45.89
CA THR A 101 11.28 -6.57 -44.79
C THR A 101 9.88 -7.17 -44.73
N GLY A 102 9.49 -7.70 -43.56
CA GLY A 102 8.24 -8.44 -43.36
C GLY A 102 8.34 -9.96 -43.56
N THR A 103 9.49 -10.50 -44.03
CA THR A 103 9.72 -11.95 -44.03
C THR A 103 9.70 -12.48 -42.59
N VAL A 104 8.76 -13.36 -42.29
CA VAL A 104 8.70 -14.10 -41.03
C VAL A 104 9.49 -15.39 -41.18
N LEU A 105 10.52 -15.56 -40.37
CA LEU A 105 11.18 -16.84 -40.13
C LEU A 105 10.49 -17.54 -38.96
N ASP A 106 10.20 -18.82 -39.14
CA ASP A 106 9.88 -19.78 -38.08
C ASP A 106 11.10 -20.70 -37.92
N TYR A 107 11.62 -20.83 -36.69
CA TYR A 107 12.89 -21.50 -36.43
C TYR A 107 12.97 -22.18 -35.06
N TRP A 108 13.73 -23.27 -34.97
CA TRP A 108 13.98 -24.04 -33.76
C TRP A 108 15.36 -24.73 -33.84
N PHE A 109 15.77 -25.43 -32.78
CA PHE A 109 17.10 -26.05 -32.69
C PHE A 109 17.01 -27.50 -32.23
N THR A 110 17.86 -28.36 -32.80
CA THR A 110 18.30 -29.61 -32.16
C THR A 110 19.67 -29.34 -31.54
N TYR A 111 19.84 -29.59 -30.23
CA TYR A 111 21.12 -29.42 -29.55
C TYR A 111 21.49 -30.64 -28.72
N GLU A 112 22.78 -30.98 -28.69
CA GLU A 112 23.33 -32.02 -27.82
C GLU A 112 23.52 -31.47 -26.39
N LYS A 113 23.28 -32.29 -25.37
CA LYS A 113 23.56 -31.97 -23.97
C LYS A 113 23.87 -33.24 -23.19
N SER A 114 25.16 -33.48 -22.90
CA SER A 114 25.65 -34.58 -22.06
C SER A 114 25.34 -35.99 -22.60
N GLY A 115 25.34 -36.14 -23.94
CA GLY A 115 25.10 -37.38 -24.68
C GLY A 115 23.85 -37.32 -25.56
N PRO A 116 22.64 -37.17 -24.99
CA PRO A 116 21.41 -37.04 -25.78
C PRO A 116 21.32 -35.72 -26.55
N GLN A 117 20.44 -35.70 -27.56
CA GLN A 117 20.01 -34.48 -28.24
C GLN A 117 18.56 -34.12 -27.89
N TYR A 118 18.26 -32.83 -27.90
CA TYR A 118 16.99 -32.25 -27.51
C TYR A 118 16.53 -31.23 -28.54
N ASP A 119 15.23 -31.22 -28.87
CA ASP A 119 14.62 -30.25 -29.76
C ASP A 119 13.96 -29.12 -28.95
N THR A 120 14.06 -27.88 -29.43
CA THR A 120 13.38 -26.72 -28.82
C THR A 120 11.95 -26.57 -29.35
N PRO A 121 11.08 -25.84 -28.63
CA PRO A 121 9.91 -25.22 -29.24
C PRO A 121 10.28 -24.32 -30.44
N HIS A 122 9.29 -24.03 -31.26
CA HIS A 122 9.43 -23.07 -32.37
C HIS A 122 9.47 -21.63 -31.86
N PHE A 123 10.25 -20.81 -32.55
CA PHE A 123 10.41 -19.38 -32.32
C PHE A 123 10.15 -18.62 -33.63
N SER A 124 9.68 -17.38 -33.54
CA SER A 124 9.42 -16.54 -34.70
C SER A 124 10.30 -15.30 -34.73
N TYR A 125 10.70 -14.86 -35.92
CA TYR A 125 11.47 -13.65 -36.17
C TYR A 125 10.98 -12.96 -37.44
N THR A 126 10.60 -11.69 -37.35
CA THR A 126 10.22 -10.88 -38.53
C THR A 126 11.38 -9.98 -38.94
N GLN A 127 11.88 -10.17 -40.16
CA GLN A 127 12.91 -9.32 -40.77
C GLN A 127 12.44 -7.87 -40.82
N GLY A 128 13.14 -6.95 -40.14
CA GLY A 128 12.73 -5.55 -40.02
C GLY A 128 11.50 -5.29 -39.14
N GLY A 129 11.03 -6.29 -38.39
CA GLY A 129 9.97 -6.12 -37.38
C GLY A 129 10.51 -5.44 -36.12
N ALA A 130 9.76 -4.46 -35.59
CA ALA A 130 10.15 -3.75 -34.38
C ALA A 130 9.97 -4.62 -33.13
N THR A 131 11.07 -4.97 -32.47
CA THR A 131 11.09 -5.67 -31.18
C THR A 131 10.77 -4.68 -30.05
N GLY A 132 9.48 -4.54 -29.76
CA GLY A 132 8.94 -3.68 -28.71
C GLY A 132 9.04 -2.18 -28.99
N THR A 133 8.49 -1.40 -28.05
CA THR A 133 8.54 0.07 -28.03
C THR A 133 9.51 0.50 -26.93
N ALA A 134 10.36 1.49 -27.21
CA ALA A 134 11.26 2.04 -26.19
C ALA A 134 10.47 2.71 -25.05
N ALA A 135 10.97 2.59 -23.82
CA ALA A 135 10.41 3.26 -22.65
C ALA A 135 10.60 4.77 -22.77
N ALA A 136 9.53 5.53 -22.50
CA ALA A 136 9.56 6.98 -22.64
C ALA A 136 10.55 7.65 -21.67
N PRO A 137 11.20 8.77 -22.06
CA PRO A 137 12.13 9.45 -21.17
C PRO A 137 11.48 9.98 -19.90
N ALA A 138 12.15 9.77 -18.77
CA ALA A 138 11.85 10.39 -17.48
C ALA A 138 12.76 11.61 -17.26
N PHE A 139 12.25 12.58 -16.49
CA PHE A 139 12.89 13.87 -16.22
C PHE A 139 13.24 13.98 -14.73
N SER A 140 14.48 14.38 -14.40
CA SER A 140 14.92 14.63 -13.03
C SER A 140 15.69 15.95 -12.92
N PRO A 141 15.19 16.97 -12.18
CA PRO A 141 13.91 16.99 -11.50
C PRO A 141 12.74 17.03 -12.50
N ALA A 142 11.54 16.66 -12.05
CA ALA A 142 10.33 16.62 -12.87
C ALA A 142 9.88 18.02 -13.33
N GLY A 143 8.93 18.09 -14.27
CA GLY A 143 8.27 19.35 -14.62
C GLY A 143 7.61 19.99 -13.39
N GLY A 144 7.68 21.32 -13.28
CA GLY A 144 7.23 22.05 -12.09
C GLY A 144 7.67 23.51 -12.04
N ASN A 145 7.36 24.16 -10.92
CA ASN A 145 7.61 25.58 -10.69
C ASN A 145 8.72 25.77 -9.66
N TYR A 146 9.80 26.47 -10.04
CA TYR A 146 11.05 26.55 -9.30
C TYR A 146 11.48 28.01 -9.08
N ALA A 147 11.90 28.31 -7.85
CA ALA A 147 12.36 29.65 -7.44
C ALA A 147 13.66 30.11 -8.16
N GLY A 148 14.40 29.18 -8.77
CA GLY A 148 15.66 29.44 -9.46
C GLY A 148 15.97 28.38 -10.52
N ALA A 149 17.03 28.63 -11.29
CA ALA A 149 17.45 27.81 -12.43
C ALA A 149 17.57 26.32 -12.10
N GLN A 150 17.08 25.45 -13.00
CA GLN A 150 17.15 24.00 -12.85
C GLN A 150 18.21 23.39 -13.78
N THR A 151 18.65 22.17 -13.44
CA THR A 151 19.54 21.35 -14.28
C THR A 151 18.89 19.98 -14.44
N VAL A 152 18.42 19.69 -15.66
CA VAL A 152 17.49 18.58 -15.94
C VAL A 152 18.23 17.40 -16.57
N THR A 153 18.21 16.28 -15.88
CA THR A 153 18.71 14.98 -16.34
C THR A 153 17.59 14.20 -17.01
N LEU A 154 17.85 13.60 -18.17
CA LEU A 154 16.93 12.69 -18.86
C LEU A 154 17.42 11.23 -18.73
N THR A 155 16.50 10.30 -18.49
CA THR A 155 16.79 8.85 -18.40
C THR A 155 15.71 8.01 -19.10
N THR A 156 16.00 6.75 -19.44
CA THR A 156 15.02 5.79 -19.99
C THR A 156 15.34 4.38 -19.48
N ALA A 157 14.31 3.57 -19.25
CA ALA A 157 14.47 2.17 -18.82
C ALA A 157 14.95 1.23 -19.95
N THR A 158 14.89 1.64 -21.22
CA THR A 158 15.37 0.80 -22.33
C THR A 158 16.89 0.88 -22.44
N SER A 159 17.56 -0.18 -21.97
CA SER A 159 19.03 -0.26 -21.94
C SER A 159 19.68 0.03 -23.30
N GLY A 160 20.58 1.01 -23.33
CA GLY A 160 21.27 1.46 -24.53
C GLY A 160 20.35 2.04 -25.62
N ALA A 161 19.21 2.63 -25.26
CA ALA A 161 18.47 3.55 -26.13
C ALA A 161 19.08 4.96 -26.06
N SER A 162 19.00 5.71 -27.15
CA SER A 162 19.43 7.11 -27.22
C SER A 162 18.24 8.03 -26.97
N ILE A 163 18.36 8.98 -26.05
CA ILE A 163 17.32 9.99 -25.82
C ILE A 163 17.56 11.18 -26.76
N ARG A 164 16.50 11.58 -27.48
CA ARG A 164 16.44 12.74 -28.36
C ARG A 164 15.54 13.79 -27.74
N TYR A 165 15.89 15.07 -27.80
CA TYR A 165 15.13 16.12 -27.13
C TYR A 165 15.07 17.44 -27.91
N THR A 166 14.13 18.30 -27.48
CA THR A 166 13.87 19.67 -27.94
C THR A 166 13.56 20.55 -26.73
N THR A 167 13.82 21.87 -26.83
CA THR A 167 13.59 22.85 -25.73
C THR A 167 12.86 24.11 -26.21
N ASP A 168 12.31 24.07 -27.41
CA ASP A 168 11.62 25.15 -28.13
C ASP A 168 10.12 24.86 -28.29
N GLY A 169 9.63 23.77 -27.70
CA GLY A 169 8.25 23.28 -27.84
C GLY A 169 7.98 22.44 -29.09
N SER A 170 8.96 22.23 -29.97
CA SER A 170 8.79 21.35 -31.14
C SER A 170 8.78 19.86 -30.74
N THR A 171 8.08 19.02 -31.49
CA THR A 171 8.03 17.57 -31.23
C THR A 171 9.39 16.93 -31.56
N PRO A 172 10.06 16.24 -30.61
CA PRO A 172 11.35 15.62 -30.85
C PRO A 172 11.20 14.38 -31.72
N THR A 173 12.22 14.12 -32.54
CA THR A 173 12.28 12.97 -33.47
C THR A 173 13.65 12.29 -33.39
N ALA A 174 13.85 11.23 -34.17
CA ALA A 174 15.15 10.54 -34.27
C ALA A 174 16.31 11.43 -34.77
N SER A 175 16.04 12.57 -35.40
CA SER A 175 17.04 13.55 -35.86
C SER A 175 17.22 14.76 -34.93
N SER A 176 16.44 14.91 -33.86
CA SER A 176 16.56 16.01 -32.89
C SER A 176 17.86 15.91 -32.05
N ALA A 177 18.12 16.88 -31.17
CA ALA A 177 19.35 16.92 -30.37
C ALA A 177 19.53 15.64 -29.54
N LEU A 178 20.74 15.08 -29.54
CA LEU A 178 21.09 13.91 -28.73
C LEU A 178 21.37 14.34 -27.29
N TYR A 179 20.60 13.82 -26.34
CA TYR A 179 20.87 14.02 -24.92
C TYR A 179 22.17 13.31 -24.53
N SER A 180 23.11 14.08 -23.99
CA SER A 180 24.48 13.63 -23.65
C SER A 180 25.04 14.28 -22.38
N ALA A 181 24.42 15.37 -21.90
CA ALA A 181 24.70 16.02 -20.62
C ALA A 181 23.41 16.70 -20.10
N PRO A 182 23.27 16.96 -18.79
CA PRO A 182 22.09 17.60 -18.22
C PRO A 182 21.77 18.96 -18.83
N ILE A 183 20.49 19.25 -19.03
CA ILE A 183 19.98 20.44 -19.71
C ILE A 183 19.81 21.57 -18.70
N SER A 184 20.54 22.67 -18.88
CA SER A 184 20.37 23.88 -18.05
C SER A 184 19.08 24.63 -18.41
N VAL A 185 18.30 24.97 -17.39
CA VAL A 185 17.02 25.67 -17.48
C VAL A 185 17.06 26.94 -16.61
N PRO A 186 17.71 28.03 -17.09
CA PRO A 186 17.78 29.30 -16.36
C PRO A 186 16.52 30.15 -16.49
N THR A 187 15.63 29.83 -17.44
CA THR A 187 14.38 30.52 -17.72
C THR A 187 13.30 29.53 -18.14
N SER A 188 12.04 29.85 -17.86
CA SER A 188 10.88 29.00 -18.10
C SER A 188 10.83 28.46 -19.54
N ARG A 189 10.62 27.14 -19.68
CA ARG A 189 10.51 26.44 -20.97
C ARG A 189 9.91 25.05 -20.80
N THR A 190 9.41 24.48 -21.89
CA THR A 190 9.10 23.04 -21.97
C THR A 190 10.26 22.31 -22.63
N ILE A 191 10.65 21.19 -22.03
CA ILE A 191 11.57 20.22 -22.64
C ILE A 191 10.71 19.02 -23.08
N SER A 192 10.83 18.62 -24.34
CA SER A 192 10.19 17.41 -24.87
C SER A 192 11.25 16.40 -25.26
N ALA A 193 11.02 15.12 -24.98
CA ALA A 193 11.99 14.05 -25.19
C ALA A 193 11.35 12.76 -25.76
N ILE A 194 12.13 11.99 -26.49
CA ILE A 194 11.77 10.68 -27.06
C ILE A 194 12.97 9.72 -26.98
N ALA A 195 12.72 8.45 -26.63
CA ALA A 195 13.76 7.41 -26.63
C ALA A 195 13.75 6.65 -27.96
N VAL A 196 14.93 6.46 -28.53
CA VAL A 196 15.17 5.87 -29.85
C VAL A 196 16.14 4.70 -29.72
N LYS A 197 15.74 3.51 -30.17
CA LYS A 197 16.53 2.29 -30.12
C LYS A 197 16.44 1.60 -31.48
N SER A 198 17.58 1.32 -32.12
CA SER A 198 17.58 0.55 -33.38
C SER A 198 17.06 -0.86 -33.11
N GLY A 199 16.12 -1.33 -33.94
CA GLY A 199 15.41 -2.60 -33.75
C GLY A 199 14.12 -2.51 -32.91
N SER A 200 13.75 -1.34 -32.38
CA SER A 200 12.50 -1.11 -31.64
C SER A 200 11.73 0.09 -32.21
N ALA A 201 10.45 0.21 -31.89
CA ALA A 201 9.70 1.44 -32.11
C ALA A 201 10.20 2.54 -31.15
N ASN A 202 10.20 3.80 -31.62
CA ASN A 202 10.47 4.95 -30.76
C ASN A 202 9.43 5.02 -29.63
N SER A 203 9.81 5.56 -28.47
CA SER A 203 8.87 5.77 -27.38
C SER A 203 7.76 6.77 -27.75
N PRO A 204 6.67 6.83 -26.98
CA PRO A 204 5.89 8.05 -26.87
C PRO A 204 6.78 9.25 -26.53
N VAL A 205 6.41 10.44 -27.00
CA VAL A 205 7.04 11.69 -26.57
C VAL A 205 6.56 12.03 -25.17
N THR A 206 7.49 12.32 -24.26
CA THR A 206 7.19 12.90 -22.94
C THR A 206 7.66 14.34 -22.88
N SER A 207 6.93 15.18 -22.14
CA SER A 207 7.20 16.62 -22.03
C SER A 207 7.15 17.05 -20.58
N ALA A 208 8.11 17.88 -20.17
CA ALA A 208 8.16 18.51 -18.86
C ALA A 208 8.27 20.03 -19.01
N THR A 209 7.30 20.75 -18.46
CA THR A 209 7.34 22.22 -18.38
C THR A 209 8.00 22.66 -17.09
N TYR A 210 8.97 23.57 -17.20
CA TYR A 210 9.66 24.20 -16.09
C TYR A 210 9.30 25.67 -16.07
N THR A 211 8.77 26.16 -14.95
CA THR A 211 8.58 27.60 -14.72
C THR A 211 9.67 28.07 -13.76
N ILE A 212 10.49 29.03 -14.19
CA ILE A 212 11.58 29.59 -13.40
C ILE A 212 11.24 31.02 -13.01
N GLY A 213 11.14 31.30 -11.71
CA GLY A 213 10.83 32.63 -11.18
C GLY A 213 10.27 32.57 -9.77
N ALA A 214 9.90 33.73 -9.21
CA ALA A 214 9.19 33.76 -7.93
C ALA A 214 7.93 32.88 -8.02
N GLN A 215 7.71 32.02 -7.00
CA GLN A 215 6.52 31.18 -6.97
C GLN A 215 5.27 32.06 -7.01
N ALA A 216 4.37 31.76 -7.94
CA ALA A 216 2.97 32.13 -7.77
C ALA A 216 2.51 31.47 -6.47
N GLY A 217 2.03 32.28 -5.52
CA GLY A 217 1.25 31.75 -4.41
C GLY A 217 -0.04 31.14 -4.93
N CYS A 218 -0.65 30.26 -4.14
CA CYS A 218 -1.92 29.61 -4.48
C CYS A 218 -2.94 30.62 -5.04
N THR A 219 -3.59 30.26 -6.16
CA THR A 219 -4.63 31.10 -6.78
C THR A 219 -5.71 31.40 -5.74
N THR A 220 -5.97 32.69 -5.49
CA THR A 220 -6.65 33.19 -4.27
C THR A 220 -7.91 32.42 -3.89
N GLN A 221 -7.78 31.52 -2.90
CA GLN A 221 -8.92 30.82 -2.32
C GLN A 221 -9.51 31.63 -1.15
N PRO A 222 -10.80 31.49 -0.84
CA PRO A 222 -11.39 32.11 0.36
C PRO A 222 -10.88 31.42 1.64
N ASN A 223 -10.66 32.20 2.69
CA ASN A 223 -10.42 31.68 4.05
C ASN A 223 -11.67 31.04 4.68
N VAL A 224 -12.84 31.25 4.08
CA VAL A 224 -14.12 30.63 4.45
C VAL A 224 -14.65 29.90 3.20
N PRO A 225 -14.04 28.77 2.80
CA PRO A 225 -14.47 28.03 1.63
C PRO A 225 -15.77 27.27 1.91
N ASP A 226 -16.57 27.11 0.87
CA ASP A 226 -17.53 26.01 0.82
C ASP A 226 -16.75 24.68 0.77
N PHE A 227 -17.01 23.77 1.70
CA PHE A 227 -16.41 22.44 1.76
C PHE A 227 -17.27 21.35 1.08
N GLY A 228 -18.40 21.73 0.46
CA GLY A 228 -19.30 20.82 -0.23
C GLY A 228 -20.29 20.07 0.69
N PRO A 229 -21.30 19.42 0.11
CA PRO A 229 -22.46 18.89 0.83
C PRO A 229 -22.19 17.69 1.74
N ASN A 230 -20.98 17.13 1.71
CA ASN A 230 -20.58 15.98 2.52
C ASN A 230 -19.85 16.38 3.81
N VAL A 231 -19.60 17.67 4.03
CA VAL A 231 -19.04 18.19 5.28
C VAL A 231 -20.17 18.82 6.11
N ARG A 232 -20.51 18.19 7.23
CA ARG A 232 -21.36 18.79 8.26
C ARG A 232 -20.50 19.73 9.08
N ILE A 233 -20.94 20.98 9.25
CA ILE A 233 -20.28 21.95 10.12
C ILE A 233 -21.29 22.41 11.16
N PHE A 234 -21.13 21.94 12.38
CA PHE A 234 -22.00 22.25 13.51
C PHE A 234 -21.42 23.42 14.30
N ASP A 235 -22.26 24.38 14.68
CA ASP A 235 -21.87 25.51 15.54
C ASP A 235 -22.74 25.57 16.81
N PRO A 236 -22.30 26.21 17.91
CA PRO A 236 -23.01 26.19 19.18
C PRO A 236 -24.35 26.95 19.18
N GLY A 237 -24.71 27.65 18.10
CA GLY A 237 -26.04 28.23 17.89
C GLY A 237 -27.06 27.24 17.33
N MET A 238 -26.62 26.08 16.82
CA MET A 238 -27.51 25.01 16.38
C MET A 238 -28.08 24.25 17.58
N SER A 239 -29.35 23.86 17.53
CA SER A 239 -29.96 23.09 18.62
C SER A 239 -29.39 21.67 18.67
N ALA A 240 -29.19 21.12 19.88
CA ALA A 240 -28.70 19.75 20.06
C ALA A 240 -29.55 18.71 19.31
N ALA A 241 -30.88 18.89 19.26
CA ALA A 241 -31.78 18.02 18.51
C ALA A 241 -31.58 18.13 16.98
N THR A 242 -31.24 19.31 16.46
CA THR A 242 -30.91 19.52 15.04
C THR A 242 -29.60 18.82 14.68
N ILE A 243 -28.58 18.93 15.55
CA ILE A 243 -27.30 18.25 15.37
C ILE A 243 -27.49 16.73 15.44
N GLN A 244 -28.09 16.23 16.53
CA GLN A 244 -28.34 14.80 16.73
C GLN A 244 -29.11 14.18 15.56
N SER A 245 -30.17 14.83 15.08
CA SER A 245 -30.94 14.34 13.92
C SER A 245 -30.13 14.27 12.62
N GLN A 246 -29.03 15.02 12.49
CA GLN A 246 -28.12 14.92 11.36
C GLN A 246 -27.07 13.81 11.56
N LEU A 247 -26.51 13.70 12.77
CA LEU A 247 -25.61 12.60 13.15
C LEU A 247 -26.31 11.25 12.97
N ASP A 248 -27.52 11.10 13.51
CA ASP A 248 -28.35 9.90 13.38
C ASP A 248 -28.64 9.57 11.90
N ALA A 249 -28.87 10.57 11.05
CA ALA A 249 -29.15 10.36 9.63
C ALA A 249 -27.91 9.91 8.85
N ASP A 250 -26.74 10.48 9.12
CA ASP A 250 -25.47 10.07 8.50
C ASP A 250 -24.99 8.71 9.02
N PHE A 251 -25.18 8.42 10.31
CA PHE A 251 -24.92 7.11 10.93
C PHE A 251 -25.82 6.02 10.34
N ASN A 252 -27.14 6.22 10.30
CA ASN A 252 -28.05 5.21 9.75
C ASN A 252 -27.78 4.90 8.27
N ALA A 253 -27.19 5.83 7.51
CA ALA A 253 -26.75 5.63 6.13
C ALA A 253 -25.37 4.95 6.00
N GLN A 254 -24.60 4.79 7.08
CA GLN A 254 -23.22 4.28 7.05
C GLN A 254 -22.89 3.21 8.12
N LYS A 255 -23.86 2.73 8.89
CA LYS A 255 -23.61 1.80 9.99
C LYS A 255 -23.53 0.32 9.61
N ASP A 256 -24.30 -0.14 8.62
CA ASP A 256 -24.48 -1.59 8.37
C ASP A 256 -23.38 -2.14 7.45
N THR A 257 -22.54 -3.03 7.98
CA THR A 257 -21.41 -3.64 7.29
C THR A 257 -21.79 -4.26 5.93
N LEU A 258 -22.97 -4.87 5.79
CA LEU A 258 -23.38 -5.51 4.52
C LEU A 258 -23.73 -4.52 3.38
N THR A 259 -23.88 -3.23 3.68
CA THR A 259 -24.33 -2.22 2.69
C THR A 259 -23.49 -0.95 2.68
N ALA A 260 -22.84 -0.60 3.78
CA ALA A 260 -22.02 0.61 3.91
C ALA A 260 -20.52 0.37 3.71
N GLN A 261 -20.01 -0.83 4.03
CA GLN A 261 -18.57 -1.12 4.03
C GLN A 261 -17.89 -0.82 2.69
N PHE A 262 -18.55 -1.11 1.57
CA PHE A 262 -18.05 -0.82 0.21
C PHE A 262 -18.91 0.18 -0.56
N ALA A 263 -19.64 1.05 0.14
CA ALA A 263 -20.44 2.11 -0.47
C ALA A 263 -19.60 3.34 -0.87
N ASP A 264 -20.14 4.16 -1.76
CA ASP A 264 -19.53 5.42 -2.21
C ASP A 264 -19.69 6.59 -1.23
N ARG A 265 -20.50 6.43 -0.17
CA ARG A 265 -20.77 7.50 0.79
C ARG A 265 -19.51 7.82 1.60
N ARG A 266 -19.29 9.12 1.81
CA ARG A 266 -18.17 9.73 2.54
C ARG A 266 -18.75 10.92 3.31
N VAL A 267 -18.40 11.11 4.58
CA VAL A 267 -18.88 12.26 5.37
C VAL A 267 -17.86 12.74 6.40
N ALA A 268 -17.89 14.03 6.70
CA ALA A 268 -17.17 14.60 7.85
C ALA A 268 -18.13 15.33 8.78
N HIS A 269 -18.02 15.09 10.09
CA HIS A 269 -18.73 15.79 11.16
C HIS A 269 -17.74 16.75 11.83
N LEU A 270 -17.86 18.05 11.55
CA LEU A 270 -16.92 19.07 12.04
C LEU A 270 -17.62 20.00 13.04
N PHE A 271 -17.11 20.05 14.27
CA PHE A 271 -17.67 20.85 15.36
C PHE A 271 -16.84 22.11 15.58
N LYS A 272 -17.44 23.30 15.51
CA LYS A 272 -16.76 24.57 15.83
C LYS A 272 -16.44 24.68 17.34
N PRO A 273 -15.52 25.57 17.75
CA PRO A 273 -15.27 25.86 19.17
C PRO A 273 -16.56 26.16 19.95
N GLY A 274 -16.72 25.52 21.11
CA GLY A 274 -17.92 25.59 21.95
C GLY A 274 -18.25 24.26 22.65
N THR A 275 -19.50 24.13 23.10
CA THR A 275 -19.97 22.97 23.88
C THR A 275 -21.26 22.41 23.29
N TYR A 276 -21.33 21.08 23.17
CA TYR A 276 -22.41 20.35 22.53
C TYR A 276 -22.90 19.23 23.46
N ASN A 277 -24.19 18.93 23.45
CA ASN A 277 -24.78 17.83 24.23
C ASN A 277 -25.41 16.83 23.24
N VAL A 278 -24.58 15.92 22.71
CA VAL A 278 -24.90 15.02 21.58
C VAL A 278 -24.11 13.72 21.70
N HIS A 279 -24.58 12.66 21.03
CA HIS A 279 -23.88 11.38 20.92
C HIS A 279 -23.64 11.09 19.43
N ASP A 280 -22.40 10.99 18.98
CA ASP A 280 -22.06 10.70 17.58
C ASP A 280 -21.71 9.21 17.43
N ASN A 281 -22.61 8.43 16.81
CA ASN A 281 -22.34 7.04 16.48
C ASN A 281 -21.63 6.99 15.13
N VAL A 282 -20.38 6.52 15.10
CA VAL A 282 -19.50 6.71 13.95
C VAL A 282 -19.54 5.48 13.03
N GLY A 283 -20.20 5.64 11.89
CA GLY A 283 -20.29 4.63 10.83
C GLY A 283 -19.03 4.53 9.95
N PHE A 284 -19.09 3.72 8.90
CA PHE A 284 -18.06 3.69 7.86
C PHE A 284 -17.86 5.06 7.20
N TYR A 285 -16.65 5.31 6.72
CA TYR A 285 -16.21 6.53 6.01
C TYR A 285 -16.60 7.86 6.67
N THR A 286 -16.66 7.87 7.99
CA THR A 286 -17.07 9.01 8.80
C THR A 286 -15.87 9.52 9.59
N SER A 287 -15.51 10.80 9.40
CA SER A 287 -14.53 11.47 10.27
C SER A 287 -15.21 12.51 11.15
N VAL A 288 -15.09 12.35 12.47
CA VAL A 288 -15.54 13.32 13.46
C VAL A 288 -14.35 14.16 13.91
N ALA A 289 -14.44 15.48 13.87
CA ALA A 289 -13.35 16.35 14.30
C ALA A 289 -13.82 17.65 14.96
N GLY A 290 -13.10 18.10 15.99
CA GLY A 290 -13.19 19.44 16.52
C GLY A 290 -12.35 20.43 15.71
N LEU A 291 -12.92 21.60 15.44
CA LEU A 291 -12.27 22.73 14.75
C LEU A 291 -11.62 23.73 15.73
N GLY A 292 -11.25 23.25 16.92
CA GLY A 292 -10.45 23.98 17.89
C GLY A 292 -8.98 24.09 17.48
N GLN A 293 -8.23 25.03 18.05
CA GLN A 293 -6.77 24.93 18.01
C GLN A 293 -6.30 23.81 18.97
N ASN A 294 -7.05 23.58 20.06
CA ASN A 294 -6.82 22.55 21.06
C ASN A 294 -8.10 21.73 21.31
N PRO A 295 -8.00 20.50 21.87
CA PRO A 295 -9.18 19.66 22.10
C PRO A 295 -10.19 20.30 23.06
N ASP A 296 -9.71 20.97 24.11
CA ASP A 296 -10.55 21.66 25.10
C ASP A 296 -11.39 22.82 24.53
N ASP A 297 -11.10 23.30 23.30
CA ASP A 297 -11.90 24.32 22.62
C ASP A 297 -13.25 23.76 22.12
N VAL A 298 -13.37 22.44 21.93
CA VAL A 298 -14.56 21.75 21.43
C VAL A 298 -14.96 20.65 22.41
N GLN A 299 -16.06 20.85 23.12
CA GLN A 299 -16.45 19.96 24.24
C GLN A 299 -17.77 19.24 23.94
N ILE A 300 -17.70 17.91 23.84
CA ILE A 300 -18.85 17.03 23.69
C ILE A 300 -19.24 16.48 25.07
N ASN A 301 -20.44 16.81 25.53
CA ASN A 301 -21.08 16.20 26.70
C ASN A 301 -21.97 15.06 26.18
N GLY A 302 -21.47 13.83 26.28
CA GLY A 302 -21.92 12.71 25.44
C GLY A 302 -20.71 11.96 24.89
N ASP A 303 -20.92 11.15 23.85
CA ASP A 303 -20.03 10.04 23.49
C ASP A 303 -19.72 10.06 21.98
N ILE A 304 -18.52 9.60 21.57
CA ILE A 304 -18.08 9.51 20.17
C ILE A 304 -17.84 8.03 19.84
N THR A 305 -18.95 7.32 19.62
CA THR A 305 -19.03 5.88 19.82
C THR A 305 -18.86 5.08 18.52
N VAL A 306 -18.09 3.99 18.61
CA VAL A 306 -18.14 2.86 17.67
C VAL A 306 -18.40 1.57 18.46
N ASP A 307 -19.34 0.76 17.98
CA ASP A 307 -19.66 -0.57 18.53
C ASP A 307 -19.93 -1.56 17.39
N ALA A 308 -20.17 -2.83 17.73
CA ALA A 308 -20.77 -3.82 16.82
C ALA A 308 -22.30 -3.58 16.75
N PHE A 309 -22.69 -2.45 16.15
CA PHE A 309 -24.04 -1.88 16.23
C PHE A 309 -25.15 -2.71 15.58
N ASN A 310 -24.83 -3.63 14.67
CA ASN A 310 -25.78 -4.30 13.79
C ASN A 310 -25.77 -5.83 13.95
N ALA A 311 -26.87 -6.48 13.57
CA ALA A 311 -26.93 -7.93 13.50
C ALA A 311 -25.97 -8.52 12.44
N SER A 312 -25.66 -7.75 11.39
CA SER A 312 -24.64 -8.07 10.38
C SER A 312 -23.22 -8.16 10.95
N ASP A 313 -22.92 -7.36 11.97
CA ASP A 313 -21.62 -7.36 12.66
C ASP A 313 -21.48 -8.56 13.62
N GLN A 314 -22.57 -9.31 13.88
CA GLN A 314 -22.62 -10.49 14.74
C GLN A 314 -22.05 -10.31 16.16
N GLY A 315 -21.93 -9.06 16.62
CA GLY A 315 -21.29 -8.73 17.89
C GLY A 315 -19.76 -8.81 17.85
N VAL A 316 -19.11 -8.77 16.69
CA VAL A 316 -17.65 -8.59 16.57
C VAL A 316 -17.34 -7.26 15.88
N ALA A 317 -16.18 -6.67 16.18
CA ALA A 317 -15.74 -5.40 15.60
C ALA A 317 -14.65 -5.58 14.52
N LEU A 318 -14.39 -6.82 14.07
CA LEU A 318 -13.34 -7.17 13.09
C LEU A 318 -13.43 -6.45 11.74
N GLN A 319 -14.57 -5.85 11.40
CA GLN A 319 -14.77 -5.08 10.16
C GLN A 319 -15.08 -3.59 10.40
N ASN A 320 -14.91 -3.07 11.63
CA ASN A 320 -15.15 -1.66 11.97
C ASN A 320 -14.01 -0.73 11.47
N PHE A 321 -13.84 -0.68 10.15
CA PHE A 321 -12.81 0.08 9.44
C PHE A 321 -13.20 1.54 9.16
N TRP A 322 -12.23 2.30 8.65
CA TRP A 322 -12.38 3.55 7.90
C TRP A 322 -13.25 4.63 8.59
N ARG A 323 -12.93 4.96 9.84
CA ARG A 323 -13.62 6.02 10.62
C ARG A 323 -12.68 6.68 11.62
N SER A 324 -12.88 7.94 12.01
CA SER A 324 -11.89 8.65 12.84
C SER A 324 -12.51 9.65 13.81
N ALA A 325 -11.84 9.87 14.93
CA ALA A 325 -12.14 10.94 15.89
C ALA A 325 -10.88 11.80 16.12
N GLU A 326 -11.01 13.13 16.05
CA GLU A 326 -9.88 14.06 16.09
C GLU A 326 -10.14 15.38 16.85
N ASN A 327 -9.18 15.83 17.67
CA ASN A 327 -9.08 17.21 18.16
C ASN A 327 -10.31 17.75 18.91
N MET A 328 -10.89 16.98 19.83
CA MET A 328 -11.99 17.41 20.71
C MET A 328 -11.90 16.81 22.11
N ALA A 329 -12.52 17.47 23.09
CA ALA A 329 -12.76 16.92 24.41
C ALA A 329 -14.13 16.22 24.47
N VAL A 330 -14.17 15.05 25.10
CA VAL A 330 -15.37 14.21 25.26
C VAL A 330 -15.56 13.95 26.75
N THR A 331 -16.77 14.19 27.26
CA THR A 331 -17.19 13.90 28.63
C THR A 331 -18.27 12.82 28.55
N PRO A 332 -17.91 11.53 28.61
CA PRO A 332 -18.80 10.43 28.23
C PRO A 332 -20.01 10.33 29.16
N SER A 333 -21.20 10.12 28.59
CA SER A 333 -22.47 10.14 29.33
C SER A 333 -22.57 9.01 30.37
N SER A 334 -21.88 7.90 30.11
CA SER A 334 -21.75 6.75 31.02
C SER A 334 -20.45 6.73 31.85
N GLY A 335 -19.64 7.79 31.75
CA GLY A 335 -18.28 7.85 32.30
C GLY A 335 -17.23 7.06 31.51
N ASN A 336 -17.63 6.33 30.46
CA ASN A 336 -16.73 5.66 29.52
C ASN A 336 -17.20 5.92 28.08
N ASP A 337 -16.28 6.33 27.20
CA ASP A 337 -16.53 6.33 25.75
C ASP A 337 -16.21 4.93 25.17
N ARG A 338 -16.67 4.62 23.95
CA ARG A 338 -16.35 3.34 23.29
C ARG A 338 -15.88 3.54 21.85
N TRP A 339 -14.67 3.10 21.55
CA TRP A 339 -14.07 3.11 20.22
C TRP A 339 -13.75 1.68 19.77
N ALA A 340 -14.79 0.85 19.60
CA ALA A 340 -14.66 -0.56 19.25
C ALA A 340 -14.38 -0.75 17.75
N VAL A 341 -13.14 -0.53 17.34
CA VAL A 341 -12.72 -0.47 15.94
C VAL A 341 -11.77 -1.61 15.54
N ALA A 342 -11.54 -1.70 14.24
CA ALA A 342 -10.47 -2.49 13.63
C ALA A 342 -9.40 -1.56 12.99
N GLN A 343 -8.73 -2.02 11.94
CA GLN A 343 -7.70 -1.28 11.22
C GLN A 343 -8.22 0.04 10.58
N ALA A 344 -7.31 0.97 10.32
CA ALA A 344 -7.58 2.29 9.71
C ALA A 344 -8.66 3.12 10.42
N ALA A 345 -8.67 3.09 11.76
CA ALA A 345 -9.64 3.80 12.58
C ALA A 345 -9.01 4.68 13.69
N PRO A 346 -8.34 5.80 13.32
CA PRO A 346 -7.52 6.57 14.25
C PRO A 346 -8.33 7.37 15.27
N PHE A 347 -7.85 7.37 16.52
CA PHE A 347 -8.36 8.16 17.63
C PHE A 347 -7.27 9.15 18.10
N ARG A 348 -7.23 10.34 17.49
CA ARG A 348 -6.12 11.28 17.60
C ARG A 348 -6.49 12.52 18.40
N ARG A 349 -5.56 13.02 19.21
CA ARG A 349 -5.64 14.37 19.77
C ARG A 349 -6.95 14.60 20.57
N MET A 350 -7.42 13.58 21.27
CA MET A 350 -8.68 13.61 22.03
C MET A 350 -8.42 13.91 23.51
N ASP A 351 -9.37 14.54 24.20
CA ASP A 351 -9.43 14.59 25.66
C ASP A 351 -10.64 13.80 26.20
N VAL A 352 -10.46 12.53 26.52
CA VAL A 352 -11.50 11.70 27.11
C VAL A 352 -11.53 11.90 28.63
N ARG A 353 -12.53 12.67 29.09
CA ARG A 353 -12.81 13.00 30.48
C ARG A 353 -13.59 11.88 31.18
N GLY A 354 -13.13 10.64 30.97
CA GLY A 354 -13.67 9.39 31.48
C GLY A 354 -12.75 8.23 31.12
N GLY A 355 -13.25 7.00 31.18
CA GLY A 355 -12.59 5.82 30.60
C GLY A 355 -12.81 5.70 29.08
N LEU A 356 -12.08 4.78 28.45
CA LEU A 356 -12.17 4.48 27.03
C LEU A 356 -12.18 2.95 26.79
N GLN A 357 -13.30 2.43 26.28
CA GLN A 357 -13.46 1.02 25.93
C GLN A 357 -13.10 0.81 24.47
N LEU A 358 -12.11 -0.03 24.20
CA LEU A 358 -11.66 -0.32 22.82
C LEU A 358 -12.33 -1.58 22.24
N TYR A 359 -13.21 -2.23 22.99
CA TYR A 359 -13.89 -3.48 22.64
C TYR A 359 -15.42 -3.25 22.49
N PRO A 360 -16.12 -4.04 21.66
CA PRO A 360 -17.57 -3.90 21.48
C PRO A 360 -18.31 -4.35 22.75
N ALA A 361 -19.53 -3.83 22.98
CA ALA A 361 -20.31 -4.13 24.19
C ALA A 361 -20.62 -5.63 24.41
N SER A 362 -20.51 -6.42 23.34
CA SER A 362 -20.61 -7.88 23.28
C SER A 362 -19.40 -8.64 23.84
N TYR A 363 -18.26 -7.97 24.04
CA TYR A 363 -16.94 -8.60 24.29
C TYR A 363 -16.46 -9.50 23.14
N GLY A 364 -17.03 -9.38 21.94
CA GLY A 364 -16.59 -10.11 20.75
C GLY A 364 -15.25 -9.63 20.19
N TYR A 365 -14.68 -10.40 19.26
CA TYR A 365 -13.35 -10.14 18.68
C TYR A 365 -13.24 -8.77 18.01
N ALA A 366 -12.07 -8.16 18.12
CA ALA A 366 -11.72 -6.90 17.47
C ALA A 366 -10.23 -6.88 17.08
N SER A 367 -9.88 -6.15 16.01
CA SER A 367 -8.52 -6.14 15.43
C SER A 367 -8.04 -4.70 15.16
N GLY A 368 -8.12 -3.86 16.19
CA GLY A 368 -7.59 -2.51 16.20
C GLY A 368 -6.07 -2.48 16.28
N GLY A 369 -5.44 -1.34 16.49
CA GLY A 369 -6.04 -0.01 16.56
C GLY A 369 -4.99 1.02 16.93
N TYR A 370 -5.36 2.30 16.84
CA TYR A 370 -4.40 3.40 16.87
C TYR A 370 -4.90 4.59 17.70
N ILE A 371 -4.14 4.92 18.75
CA ILE A 371 -4.31 6.15 19.54
C ILE A 371 -3.03 6.98 19.45
N ALA A 372 -3.14 8.29 19.22
CA ALA A 372 -2.00 9.20 19.32
C ALA A 372 -2.35 10.60 19.82
N ASP A 373 -1.43 11.23 20.55
CA ASP A 373 -1.56 12.59 21.07
C ASP A 373 -2.80 12.83 21.96
N THR A 374 -3.34 11.76 22.54
CA THR A 374 -4.63 11.72 23.24
C THR A 374 -4.45 11.62 24.75
N ARG A 375 -5.31 12.29 25.52
CA ARG A 375 -5.49 12.12 26.97
C ARG A 375 -6.74 11.28 27.23
N VAL A 376 -6.62 10.25 28.07
CA VAL A 376 -7.74 9.53 28.68
C VAL A 376 -7.55 9.62 30.19
N SER A 377 -8.44 10.33 30.88
CA SER A 377 -8.29 10.60 32.32
C SER A 377 -8.59 9.37 33.21
N GLY A 378 -9.42 8.44 32.73
CA GLY A 378 -9.70 7.16 33.37
C GLY A 378 -8.89 6.00 32.78
N GLN A 379 -9.44 4.80 32.94
CA GLN A 379 -8.89 3.55 32.40
C GLN A 379 -9.17 3.45 30.89
N THR A 380 -8.15 3.09 30.10
CA THR A 380 -8.35 2.57 28.74
C THR A 380 -8.30 1.05 28.78
N ALA A 381 -9.30 0.38 28.21
CA ALA A 381 -9.47 -1.07 28.33
C ALA A 381 -9.57 -1.72 26.94
N SER A 382 -8.69 -2.69 26.67
CA SER A 382 -8.57 -3.38 25.38
C SER A 382 -9.39 -4.69 25.31
N ILE A 383 -9.35 -5.48 26.39
CA ILE A 383 -10.11 -6.70 26.67
C ILE A 383 -10.12 -7.77 25.54
N SER A 384 -10.94 -7.61 24.50
CA SER A 384 -11.05 -8.55 23.36
C SER A 384 -10.34 -8.07 22.09
N GLN A 385 -9.69 -6.91 22.12
CA GLN A 385 -8.79 -6.42 21.08
C GLN A 385 -7.55 -7.31 20.97
N GLN A 386 -7.29 -7.85 19.78
CA GLN A 386 -6.14 -8.70 19.49
C GLN A 386 -4.80 -7.98 19.73
N GLN A 387 -4.70 -6.74 19.23
CA GLN A 387 -3.53 -5.88 19.36
C GLN A 387 -3.92 -4.41 19.43
N TRP A 388 -2.99 -3.54 19.83
CA TRP A 388 -3.19 -2.08 19.81
C TRP A 388 -1.87 -1.30 19.79
N TYR A 389 -1.89 -0.09 19.23
CA TYR A 389 -0.79 0.89 19.34
C TYR A 389 -1.26 2.22 19.96
N THR A 390 -0.52 2.70 20.97
CA THR A 390 -0.76 3.99 21.62
C THR A 390 0.54 4.79 21.75
N ARG A 391 0.65 5.93 21.04
CA ARG A 391 1.84 6.81 21.12
C ARG A 391 1.58 8.22 21.63
N ASP A 392 2.61 8.83 22.23
CA ASP A 392 2.61 10.23 22.68
C ASP A 392 1.35 10.62 23.47
N SER A 393 0.87 9.73 24.32
CA SER A 393 -0.45 9.83 24.95
C SER A 393 -0.37 9.87 26.47
N ALA A 394 -1.47 10.19 27.14
CA ALA A 394 -1.60 10.13 28.59
C ALA A 394 -2.84 9.34 28.98
N LEU A 395 -2.65 8.21 29.67
CA LEU A 395 -3.74 7.35 30.13
C LEU A 395 -3.77 7.36 31.67
N GLY A 396 -4.96 7.34 32.28
CA GLY A 396 -5.09 7.18 33.73
C GLY A 396 -4.65 5.79 34.19
N SER A 397 -5.04 4.77 33.44
CA SER A 397 -4.49 3.41 33.50
C SER A 397 -4.81 2.63 32.22
N TRP A 398 -4.21 1.44 32.08
CA TRP A 398 -4.51 0.48 31.02
C TRP A 398 -5.07 -0.84 31.59
N ASP A 399 -5.85 -1.59 30.80
CA ASP A 399 -6.30 -2.94 31.13
C ASP A 399 -6.53 -3.82 29.87
N GLY A 400 -6.39 -5.13 30.06
CA GLY A 400 -6.42 -6.15 29.02
C GLY A 400 -5.17 -6.20 28.12
N GLY A 401 -4.94 -7.35 27.52
CA GLY A 401 -3.90 -7.59 26.51
C GLY A 401 -4.07 -8.99 25.95
N VAL A 402 -4.21 -9.13 24.63
CA VAL A 402 -4.48 -10.42 23.96
C VAL A 402 -3.22 -10.98 23.30
N TRP A 403 -2.68 -10.30 22.28
CA TRP A 403 -1.44 -10.73 21.61
C TRP A 403 -0.34 -9.65 21.56
N ASN A 404 -0.65 -8.38 21.23
CA ASN A 404 0.40 -7.36 21.04
C ASN A 404 -0.07 -5.95 21.45
N MET A 405 0.28 -5.48 22.65
CA MET A 405 -0.11 -4.16 23.16
C MET A 405 1.12 -3.25 23.23
N VAL A 406 1.22 -2.28 22.31
CA VAL A 406 2.46 -1.51 22.08
C VAL A 406 2.29 -0.03 22.44
N PHE A 407 3.24 0.49 23.21
CA PHE A 407 3.26 1.87 23.70
C PHE A 407 4.59 2.54 23.36
N SER A 408 4.57 3.79 22.88
CA SER A 408 5.78 4.62 22.87
C SER A 408 5.49 6.06 23.26
N GLY A 409 6.22 6.61 24.24
CA GLY A 409 5.96 7.96 24.74
C GLY A 409 4.65 8.12 25.52
N THR A 410 4.00 7.03 25.92
CA THR A 410 2.67 7.08 26.56
C THR A 410 2.80 7.06 28.09
N THR A 411 2.49 8.16 28.74
CA THR A 411 2.48 8.25 30.21
C THR A 411 1.26 7.52 30.77
N GLY A 412 1.46 6.68 31.79
CA GLY A 412 0.40 5.79 32.30
C GLY A 412 0.20 4.50 31.49
N ALA A 413 1.06 4.25 30.49
CA ALA A 413 1.21 2.94 29.88
C ALA A 413 1.67 1.89 30.93
N PRO A 414 1.31 0.61 30.75
CA PRO A 414 1.81 -0.48 31.57
C PRO A 414 3.33 -0.68 31.36
N ALA A 415 3.97 -1.38 32.29
CA ALA A 415 5.38 -1.78 32.15
C ALA A 415 5.58 -2.71 30.94
N ASN A 416 6.82 -2.85 30.46
CA ASN A 416 7.14 -3.78 29.38
C ASN A 416 7.17 -5.22 29.92
N THR A 417 6.11 -5.99 29.69
CA THR A 417 5.89 -7.34 30.25
C THR A 417 5.87 -8.48 29.23
N PHE A 418 5.98 -8.17 27.92
CA PHE A 418 5.99 -9.17 26.85
C PHE A 418 6.98 -10.33 27.15
N PRO A 419 6.56 -11.61 27.02
CA PRO A 419 5.36 -12.07 26.32
C PRO A 419 4.08 -12.13 27.17
N ASN A 420 4.14 -12.03 28.50
CA ASN A 420 2.96 -12.27 29.35
C ASN A 420 2.91 -11.39 30.62
N PRO A 421 1.96 -10.43 30.71
CA PRO A 421 1.01 -10.06 29.65
C PRO A 421 1.72 -9.34 28.47
N PRO A 422 1.07 -9.18 27.31
CA PRO A 422 1.76 -8.92 26.02
C PRO A 422 2.16 -7.45 25.78
N GLU A 423 2.60 -6.72 26.80
CA GLU A 423 2.90 -5.28 26.70
C GLU A 423 4.35 -4.99 26.27
N THR A 424 4.49 -4.18 25.22
CA THR A 424 5.77 -3.65 24.74
C THR A 424 5.80 -2.14 24.91
N THR A 425 6.57 -1.64 25.88
CA THR A 425 6.51 -0.23 26.31
C THR A 425 7.85 0.48 26.17
N LEU A 426 7.89 1.48 25.28
CA LEU A 426 9.01 2.40 25.09
C LEU A 426 8.72 3.73 25.79
N ALA A 427 9.71 4.26 26.52
CA ALA A 427 9.57 5.51 27.27
C ALA A 427 9.26 6.74 26.38
N THR A 428 9.64 6.71 25.11
CA THR A 428 9.50 7.84 24.16
C THR A 428 9.31 7.35 22.72
N THR A 429 8.50 8.04 21.91
CA THR A 429 8.56 7.87 20.45
C THR A 429 9.82 8.59 19.91
N PRO A 430 10.74 7.92 19.18
CA PRO A 430 12.04 8.49 18.83
C PRO A 430 11.96 9.81 18.05
N VAL A 431 11.05 9.88 17.08
CA VAL A 431 10.65 11.09 16.36
C VAL A 431 9.15 10.99 16.11
N SER A 432 8.40 12.07 16.30
CA SER A 432 6.99 12.13 15.90
C SER A 432 6.61 13.53 15.42
N ARG A 433 5.56 13.63 14.61
CA ARG A 433 4.93 14.90 14.22
C ARG A 433 3.44 14.67 14.25
N ASP A 434 2.70 15.45 15.03
CA ASP A 434 1.25 15.28 15.09
C ASP A 434 0.61 15.75 13.76
N VAL A 435 -0.60 15.27 13.49
CA VAL A 435 -1.27 15.43 12.19
C VAL A 435 -1.55 16.90 11.85
N PRO A 436 -1.54 17.28 10.55
CA PRO A 436 -2.21 18.48 10.09
C PRO A 436 -3.72 18.39 10.37
N TYR A 437 -4.30 19.39 11.03
CA TYR A 437 -5.74 19.45 11.32
C TYR A 437 -6.36 20.80 10.94
N LEU A 438 -7.64 20.78 10.57
CA LEU A 438 -8.42 21.97 10.24
C LEU A 438 -8.96 22.60 11.53
N TYR A 439 -8.86 23.92 11.65
CA TYR A 439 -9.46 24.67 12.76
C TYR A 439 -10.02 26.03 12.30
N VAL A 440 -10.83 26.66 13.15
CA VAL A 440 -11.39 28.00 12.93
C VAL A 440 -10.73 29.00 13.89
N ASP A 441 -10.17 30.09 13.35
CA ASP A 441 -9.61 31.16 14.18
C ASP A 441 -10.67 32.11 14.75
N GLY A 442 -10.30 32.95 15.72
CA GLY A 442 -11.20 33.91 16.38
C GLY A 442 -11.80 34.98 15.44
N GLY A 443 -11.35 35.07 14.18
CA GLY A 443 -11.97 35.88 13.14
C GLY A 443 -12.97 35.10 12.26
N GLY A 444 -13.23 33.83 12.56
CA GLY A 444 -14.08 32.94 11.77
C GLY A 444 -13.41 32.35 10.53
N ASN A 445 -12.10 32.52 10.35
CA ASN A 445 -11.37 31.98 9.20
C ASN A 445 -10.97 30.53 9.44
N TYR A 446 -11.10 29.68 8.43
CA TYR A 446 -10.53 28.34 8.47
C TYR A 446 -9.03 28.37 8.21
N ARG A 447 -8.31 27.54 8.95
CA ARG A 447 -6.85 27.38 8.90
C ARG A 447 -6.49 25.91 9.06
N VAL A 448 -5.33 25.53 8.54
CA VAL A 448 -4.72 24.23 8.84
C VAL A 448 -3.56 24.45 9.81
N PHE A 449 -3.65 23.85 10.99
CA PHE A 449 -2.55 23.82 11.95
C PHE A 449 -1.55 22.73 11.55
N LEU A 450 -0.25 23.04 11.67
CA LEU A 450 0.87 22.19 11.31
C LEU A 450 1.76 21.98 12.55
N PRO A 451 1.57 20.91 13.32
CA PRO A 451 2.41 20.61 14.47
C PRO A 451 3.90 20.53 14.12
N SER A 452 4.74 20.97 15.04
CA SER A 452 6.19 20.83 14.95
C SER A 452 6.63 19.37 15.05
N LEU A 453 7.82 19.08 14.51
CA LEU A 453 8.51 17.82 14.76
C LEU A 453 8.92 17.74 16.24
N ARG A 454 8.67 16.62 16.89
CA ARG A 454 9.16 16.26 18.23
C ARG A 454 10.20 15.15 18.11
N THR A 455 11.20 15.18 18.98
CA THR A 455 12.20 14.11 19.14
C THR A 455 12.14 13.58 20.56
N ASN A 456 12.24 12.26 20.74
CA ASN A 456 12.01 11.57 22.02
C ASN A 456 10.69 12.03 22.67
N ALA A 457 9.63 12.02 21.87
CA ALA A 457 8.32 12.52 22.26
C ALA A 457 7.68 11.66 23.36
N SER A 458 6.98 12.32 24.28
CA SER A 458 6.17 11.69 25.31
C SER A 458 5.03 12.63 25.74
N GLY A 459 3.85 12.06 25.94
CA GLY A 459 2.63 12.77 26.31
C GLY A 459 2.01 13.62 25.18
N PRO A 460 0.73 14.02 25.33
CA PRO A 460 0.02 14.80 24.32
C PRO A 460 0.68 16.16 24.05
N SER A 461 0.80 16.55 22.79
CA SER A 461 1.49 17.78 22.37
C SER A 461 0.86 19.07 22.89
N TRP A 462 -0.41 19.00 23.30
CA TRP A 462 -1.22 20.09 23.85
C TRP A 462 -1.36 20.06 25.38
N ALA A 463 -0.79 19.05 26.06
CA ALA A 463 -0.96 18.87 27.51
C ALA A 463 -0.31 19.98 28.37
N GLY A 464 0.67 20.70 27.81
CA GLY A 464 1.36 21.83 28.45
C GLY A 464 0.87 23.22 28.01
N GLY A 465 -0.26 23.29 27.30
CA GLY A 465 -0.69 24.48 26.55
C GLY A 465 -0.66 24.22 25.03
N SER A 466 -1.01 25.22 24.22
CA SER A 466 -1.20 25.03 22.77
C SER A 466 -0.01 24.36 22.09
N THR A 467 -0.29 23.34 21.27
CA THR A 467 0.71 22.56 20.53
C THR A 467 1.69 23.45 19.76
N PRO A 468 3.02 23.24 19.88
CA PRO A 468 4.00 23.92 19.03
C PRO A 468 3.78 23.60 17.55
N GLY A 469 3.78 24.63 16.69
CA GLY A 469 3.54 24.49 15.26
C GLY A 469 3.31 25.82 14.55
N SER A 470 2.82 25.76 13.31
CA SER A 470 2.46 26.94 12.49
C SER A 470 1.06 26.79 11.89
N SER A 471 0.44 27.88 11.45
CA SER A 471 -0.95 27.87 10.95
C SER A 471 -1.09 28.47 9.56
N LEU A 472 -1.27 27.62 8.54
CA LEU A 472 -1.54 28.07 7.18
C LEU A 472 -3.02 28.47 7.02
N PRO A 473 -3.34 29.60 6.36
CA PRO A 473 -4.73 29.98 6.10
C PRO A 473 -5.32 29.17 4.94
N MET A 474 -6.63 28.91 4.92
CA MET A 474 -7.27 28.17 3.82
C MET A 474 -7.17 28.84 2.45
N SER A 475 -6.86 30.15 2.39
CA SER A 475 -6.46 30.83 1.14
C SER A 475 -5.25 30.23 0.42
N GLN A 476 -4.46 29.37 1.07
CA GLN A 476 -3.34 28.63 0.48
C GLN A 476 -3.69 27.17 0.09
N PHE A 477 -4.96 26.74 0.24
CA PHE A 477 -5.40 25.37 -0.01
C PHE A 477 -6.44 25.33 -1.13
N TYR A 478 -6.13 24.64 -2.23
CA TYR A 478 -7.16 24.28 -3.21
C TYR A 478 -8.08 23.20 -2.59
N VAL A 479 -9.37 23.52 -2.49
CA VAL A 479 -10.39 22.65 -1.89
C VAL A 479 -10.93 21.73 -2.97
N VAL A 480 -10.39 20.50 -3.03
CA VAL A 480 -10.73 19.48 -4.02
C VAL A 480 -12.12 18.91 -3.72
N LYS A 481 -12.98 18.86 -4.75
CA LYS A 481 -14.37 18.42 -4.69
C LYS A 481 -14.70 17.41 -5.78
N ALA A 482 -15.78 16.65 -5.59
CA ALA A 482 -16.29 15.72 -6.60
C ALA A 482 -16.50 16.43 -7.95
N GLY A 483 -15.86 15.90 -9.00
CA GLY A 483 -15.80 16.52 -10.33
C GLY A 483 -14.45 17.18 -10.67
N ASP A 484 -13.57 17.42 -9.70
CA ASP A 484 -12.18 17.82 -9.98
C ASP A 484 -11.43 16.73 -10.73
N THR A 485 -10.68 17.13 -11.76
CA THR A 485 -9.81 16.22 -12.51
C THR A 485 -8.41 16.20 -11.92
N ALA A 486 -7.66 15.12 -12.13
CA ALA A 486 -6.23 15.07 -11.83
C ALA A 486 -5.43 16.19 -12.52
N SER A 487 -5.91 16.74 -13.65
CA SER A 487 -5.32 17.92 -14.29
C SER A 487 -5.58 19.22 -13.52
N THR A 488 -6.78 19.40 -12.98
CA THR A 488 -7.12 20.54 -12.12
C THR A 488 -6.26 20.53 -10.85
N ILE A 489 -6.17 19.37 -10.21
CA ILE A 489 -5.42 19.18 -8.96
C ILE A 489 -3.91 19.39 -9.18
N ASN A 490 -3.33 18.83 -10.25
CA ASN A 490 -1.94 19.09 -10.63
C ASN A 490 -1.68 20.57 -10.96
N SER A 491 -2.64 21.25 -11.59
CA SER A 491 -2.53 22.70 -11.88
C SER A 491 -2.51 23.54 -10.61
N ALA A 492 -3.28 23.16 -9.58
CA ALA A 492 -3.25 23.79 -8.26
C ALA A 492 -1.93 23.55 -7.53
N LEU A 493 -1.43 22.31 -7.50
CA LEU A 493 -0.13 21.95 -6.92
C LEU A 493 1.02 22.76 -7.55
N ALA A 494 1.05 22.84 -8.88
CA ALA A 494 2.03 23.64 -9.61
C ALA A 494 1.90 25.14 -9.27
N SER A 495 0.66 25.65 -9.17
CA SER A 495 0.35 27.05 -8.81
C SER A 495 0.58 27.39 -7.33
N GLY A 496 1.40 26.62 -6.60
CA GLY A 496 1.78 26.93 -5.22
C GLY A 496 0.72 26.58 -4.17
N CYS A 497 -0.38 25.90 -4.53
CA CYS A 497 -1.39 25.49 -3.55
C CYS A 497 -0.96 24.26 -2.74
N ASN A 498 -1.43 24.21 -1.51
CA ASN A 498 -1.66 22.98 -0.77
C ASN A 498 -3.01 22.37 -1.22
N LEU A 499 -3.31 21.13 -0.83
CA LEU A 499 -4.57 20.46 -1.17
C LEU A 499 -5.39 20.16 0.08
N PHE A 500 -6.69 20.45 0.01
CA PHE A 500 -7.68 20.01 0.99
C PHE A 500 -8.72 19.14 0.26
N PHE A 501 -8.72 17.84 0.48
CA PHE A 501 -9.68 16.92 -0.10
C PHE A 501 -10.94 16.80 0.78
N THR A 502 -12.07 17.18 0.20
CA THR A 502 -13.40 17.02 0.81
C THR A 502 -13.89 15.55 0.71
N PRO A 503 -14.87 15.10 1.52
CA PRO A 503 -15.31 13.71 1.52
C PRO A 503 -15.92 13.30 0.16
N GLY A 504 -15.30 12.34 -0.54
CA GLY A 504 -15.72 11.88 -1.85
C GLY A 504 -14.79 10.84 -2.47
N ILE A 505 -15.11 10.38 -3.68
CA ILE A 505 -14.26 9.49 -4.49
C ILE A 505 -13.77 10.26 -5.72
N TYR A 506 -12.48 10.12 -6.02
CA TYR A 506 -11.75 10.91 -7.00
C TYR A 506 -11.02 9.99 -7.98
N HIS A 507 -11.51 9.93 -9.21
CA HIS A 507 -10.88 9.18 -10.30
C HIS A 507 -9.73 9.98 -10.93
N LEU A 508 -8.57 9.34 -11.06
CA LEU A 508 -7.30 9.96 -11.44
C LEU A 508 -6.75 9.29 -12.70
N ASN A 509 -6.99 9.91 -13.86
CA ASN A 509 -6.46 9.48 -15.15
C ASN A 509 -4.96 9.80 -15.37
N GLN A 510 -4.33 10.50 -14.42
CA GLN A 510 -2.89 10.74 -14.35
C GLN A 510 -2.46 10.94 -12.90
N THR A 511 -1.20 10.67 -12.60
CA THR A 511 -0.60 10.81 -11.26
C THR A 511 -0.67 12.24 -10.74
N LEU A 512 -0.96 12.41 -9.45
CA LEU A 512 -0.83 13.69 -8.74
C LEU A 512 0.63 13.92 -8.33
N ASN A 513 1.21 15.06 -8.72
CA ASN A 513 2.65 15.35 -8.61
C ASN A 513 2.94 16.38 -7.51
N VAL A 514 3.24 15.92 -6.30
CA VAL A 514 3.59 16.77 -5.16
C VAL A 514 5.10 17.07 -5.19
N THR A 515 5.47 18.13 -5.93
CA THR A 515 6.87 18.47 -6.23
C THR A 515 7.47 19.59 -5.37
N ARG A 516 6.65 20.32 -4.60
CA ARG A 516 7.07 21.44 -3.76
C ARG A 516 7.28 21.00 -2.31
N ALA A 517 8.39 21.41 -1.69
CA ALA A 517 8.63 21.23 -0.26
C ALA A 517 7.51 21.84 0.60
N ASP A 518 7.34 21.33 1.82
CA ASP A 518 6.31 21.73 2.80
C ASP A 518 4.86 21.69 2.28
N THR A 519 4.59 21.00 1.15
CA THR A 519 3.23 20.85 0.63
C THR A 519 2.38 20.01 1.58
N VAL A 520 1.24 20.55 1.98
CA VAL A 520 0.23 19.84 2.77
C VAL A 520 -0.83 19.28 1.83
N VAL A 521 -1.14 18.00 2.00
CA VAL A 521 -2.25 17.30 1.36
C VAL A 521 -3.10 16.70 2.48
N LEU A 522 -4.20 17.37 2.81
CA LEU A 522 -5.08 17.05 3.93
C LEU A 522 -6.43 16.54 3.42
N GLY A 523 -6.85 15.36 3.88
CA GLY A 523 -8.19 14.82 3.67
C GLY A 523 -9.03 14.79 4.93
N VAL A 524 -10.35 14.97 4.77
CA VAL A 524 -11.37 14.73 5.81
C VAL A 524 -12.52 13.91 5.23
N GLY A 525 -13.09 12.99 6.02
CA GLY A 525 -14.17 12.09 5.60
C GLY A 525 -13.74 11.04 4.57
N TYR A 526 -12.55 10.46 4.73
CA TYR A 526 -12.03 9.37 3.90
C TYR A 526 -12.08 9.62 2.37
N PRO A 527 -11.56 10.77 1.89
CA PRO A 527 -11.44 11.02 0.46
C PRO A 527 -10.63 9.90 -0.20
N THR A 528 -11.23 9.30 -1.22
CA THR A 528 -10.73 8.07 -1.85
C THR A 528 -10.16 8.39 -3.22
N LEU A 529 -8.86 8.15 -3.43
CA LEU A 529 -8.16 8.38 -4.68
C LEU A 529 -8.05 7.07 -5.46
N VAL A 530 -8.68 7.03 -6.64
CA VAL A 530 -8.73 5.86 -7.52
C VAL A 530 -7.91 6.12 -8.79
N PRO A 531 -6.77 5.45 -9.02
CA PRO A 531 -6.02 5.61 -10.26
C PRO A 531 -6.66 4.83 -11.40
N ASP A 532 -6.98 5.51 -12.49
CA ASP A 532 -7.44 4.87 -13.72
C ASP A 532 -6.25 4.45 -14.59
N ASN A 533 -6.45 3.48 -15.50
CA ASN A 533 -5.48 3.11 -16.54
C ASN A 533 -4.10 2.63 -16.03
N GLY A 534 -3.96 2.30 -14.74
CA GLY A 534 -2.70 1.79 -14.16
C GLY A 534 -1.66 2.86 -13.84
N VAL A 535 -2.05 4.14 -13.76
CA VAL A 535 -1.16 5.20 -13.26
C VAL A 535 -0.90 5.03 -11.76
N ASN A 536 0.18 5.59 -11.23
CA ASN A 536 0.26 5.79 -9.77
C ASN A 536 -0.74 6.89 -9.39
N ALA A 537 -1.46 6.76 -8.28
CA ALA A 537 -2.43 7.79 -7.88
C ALA A 537 -1.71 9.09 -7.47
N MET A 538 -0.60 8.98 -6.72
CA MET A 538 0.21 10.13 -6.30
C MET A 538 1.70 9.80 -6.25
N GLN A 539 2.52 10.79 -6.58
CA GLN A 539 3.95 10.79 -6.31
C GLN A 539 4.36 12.08 -5.58
N VAL A 540 5.17 11.92 -4.53
CA VAL A 540 5.88 13.00 -3.83
C VAL A 540 7.34 13.00 -4.30
N ALA A 541 7.91 14.18 -4.57
CA ALA A 541 9.32 14.33 -4.94
C ALA A 541 10.27 14.14 -3.74
N ASP A 542 11.59 14.09 -3.99
CA ASP A 542 12.63 14.02 -2.93
C ASP A 542 12.83 15.40 -2.28
N VAL A 543 11.83 15.86 -1.52
CA VAL A 543 11.75 17.22 -0.96
C VAL A 543 11.29 17.23 0.49
N ASP A 544 11.76 18.23 1.24
CA ASP A 544 11.45 18.39 2.67
C ASP A 544 9.95 18.60 2.96
N GLY A 545 9.53 18.21 4.15
CA GLY A 545 8.37 18.75 4.86
C GLY A 545 6.98 18.37 4.36
N VAL A 546 6.86 17.67 3.23
CA VAL A 546 5.56 17.27 2.66
C VAL A 546 4.75 16.47 3.68
N ARG A 547 3.46 16.80 3.84
CA ARG A 547 2.55 16.15 4.78
C ARG A 547 1.33 15.61 4.04
N VAL A 548 1.19 14.30 3.96
CA VAL A 548 0.00 13.63 3.40
C VAL A 548 -0.80 13.06 4.57
N LYS A 549 -2.05 13.48 4.75
CA LYS A 549 -2.89 13.07 5.87
C LYS A 549 -4.33 12.72 5.47
N GLY A 550 -4.85 11.61 5.99
CA GLY A 550 -6.28 11.28 5.91
C GLY A 550 -6.77 10.92 4.51
N LEU A 551 -6.01 10.11 3.75
CA LEU A 551 -6.37 9.67 2.40
C LEU A 551 -6.53 8.15 2.34
N LEU A 552 -7.55 7.68 1.60
CA LEU A 552 -7.64 6.30 1.15
C LEU A 552 -7.20 6.23 -0.32
N PHE A 553 -6.24 5.38 -0.63
CA PHE A 553 -5.81 5.06 -1.99
C PHE A 553 -6.42 3.71 -2.39
N ASP A 554 -7.35 3.70 -3.34
CA ASP A 554 -8.13 2.51 -3.69
C ASP A 554 -7.83 2.10 -5.14
N ALA A 555 -7.32 0.89 -5.35
CA ALA A 555 -6.76 0.52 -6.65
C ALA A 555 -7.82 0.39 -7.75
N GLY A 556 -7.57 1.04 -8.89
CA GLY A 556 -8.35 0.82 -10.11
C GLY A 556 -8.17 -0.59 -10.68
N THR A 557 -9.04 -0.98 -11.62
CA THR A 557 -9.06 -2.33 -12.21
C THR A 557 -7.86 -2.64 -13.12
N THR A 558 -7.10 -1.61 -13.53
CA THR A 558 -5.85 -1.74 -14.28
C THR A 558 -4.68 -1.63 -13.33
N ASN A 559 -3.75 -2.60 -13.37
CA ASN A 559 -2.68 -2.71 -12.38
C ASN A 559 -1.74 -1.49 -12.35
N SER A 560 -1.77 -0.73 -11.25
CA SER A 560 -0.82 0.35 -10.97
C SER A 560 0.53 -0.19 -10.47
N GLN A 561 1.66 0.43 -10.86
CA GLN A 561 2.97 -0.02 -10.38
C GLN A 561 3.18 0.28 -8.88
N ALA A 562 2.69 1.43 -8.42
CA ALA A 562 2.46 1.73 -7.00
C ALA A 562 1.20 2.61 -6.87
N LEU A 563 0.52 2.63 -5.72
CA LEU A 563 -0.56 3.60 -5.48
C LEU A 563 0.01 4.95 -5.02
N LEU A 564 0.92 4.94 -4.04
CA LEU A 564 1.69 6.10 -3.59
C LEU A 564 3.20 5.83 -3.71
N THR A 565 3.95 6.85 -4.13
CA THR A 565 5.42 6.84 -4.13
C THR A 565 5.97 8.10 -3.49
N VAL A 566 6.89 7.97 -2.53
CA VAL A 566 7.57 9.10 -1.85
C VAL A 566 9.05 9.09 -2.21
N GLY A 567 9.53 10.11 -2.90
CA GLY A 567 10.87 10.16 -3.48
C GLY A 567 10.98 9.38 -4.79
N ALA A 568 11.97 9.74 -5.61
CA ALA A 568 12.28 9.00 -6.83
C ALA A 568 13.08 7.72 -6.51
N ALA A 569 13.06 6.72 -7.40
CA ALA A 569 13.98 5.59 -7.26
C ALA A 569 15.43 6.09 -7.30
N GLY A 570 16.21 5.81 -6.27
CA GLY A 570 17.55 6.38 -6.09
C GLY A 570 17.60 7.72 -5.35
N SER A 571 16.52 8.13 -4.68
CA SER A 571 16.50 9.20 -3.66
C SER A 571 17.71 9.13 -2.71
N THR A 572 18.31 10.28 -2.45
CA THR A 572 19.49 10.40 -1.56
C THR A 572 19.47 11.65 -0.68
N GLY A 573 18.43 12.50 -0.77
CA GLY A 573 18.26 13.65 0.11
C GLY A 573 18.18 13.26 1.58
N ASN A 574 18.78 14.05 2.48
CA ASN A 574 18.66 13.87 3.93
C ASN A 574 17.62 14.85 4.46
N HIS A 575 16.48 14.32 4.89
CA HIS A 575 15.32 15.12 5.30
C HIS A 575 15.12 15.13 6.83
N ALA A 576 16.13 14.72 7.62
CA ALA A 576 16.01 14.51 9.07
C ALA A 576 15.48 15.72 9.87
N ALA A 577 15.75 16.95 9.43
CA ALA A 577 15.28 18.17 10.10
C ALA A 577 13.80 18.51 9.79
N ASN A 578 13.30 18.09 8.62
CA ASN A 578 11.93 18.32 8.19
C ASN A 578 11.47 17.19 7.25
N PRO A 579 11.17 15.99 7.78
CA PRO A 579 10.88 14.82 6.95
C PRO A 579 9.52 14.94 6.26
N ALA A 580 9.30 14.11 5.25
CA ALA A 580 7.96 13.83 4.77
C ALA A 580 7.17 13.02 5.82
N THR A 581 5.89 13.30 6.02
CA THR A 581 4.98 12.44 6.82
C THR A 581 3.82 11.89 6.00
N LEU A 582 3.54 10.60 6.18
CA LEU A 582 2.32 9.92 5.76
C LEU A 582 1.54 9.57 7.02
N GLN A 583 0.32 10.08 7.18
CA GLN A 583 -0.43 9.94 8.45
C GLN A 583 -1.90 9.63 8.19
N ASP A 584 -2.43 8.54 8.75
CA ASP A 584 -3.78 8.06 8.37
C ASP A 584 -3.90 7.90 6.84
N VAL A 585 -2.86 7.32 6.24
CA VAL A 585 -2.77 7.03 4.82
C VAL A 585 -3.04 5.54 4.64
N PHE A 586 -4.11 5.22 3.93
CA PHE A 586 -4.65 3.87 3.83
C PHE A 586 -4.66 3.41 2.38
N PHE A 587 -4.54 2.10 2.15
CA PHE A 587 -4.57 1.51 0.82
C PHE A 587 -5.52 0.32 0.77
N ARG A 588 -6.31 0.24 -0.30
CA ARG A 588 -7.20 -0.89 -0.61
C ARG A 588 -6.90 -1.44 -2.01
N ILE A 589 -6.85 -2.76 -2.13
CA ILE A 589 -6.75 -3.46 -3.43
C ILE A 589 -7.80 -4.58 -3.46
N GLY A 590 -8.94 -4.34 -4.11
CA GLY A 590 -10.10 -5.25 -4.09
C GLY A 590 -11.26 -4.68 -3.28
N GLY A 591 -12.19 -5.54 -2.85
CA GLY A 591 -13.24 -5.17 -1.90
C GLY A 591 -14.42 -4.45 -2.54
N GLN A 592 -14.23 -3.20 -2.97
CA GLN A 592 -15.29 -2.44 -3.65
C GLN A 592 -15.37 -2.76 -5.16
N ILE A 593 -14.20 -2.85 -5.80
CA ILE A 593 -14.00 -3.22 -7.21
C ILE A 593 -12.84 -4.23 -7.30
N ALA A 594 -12.67 -4.91 -8.44
CA ALA A 594 -11.52 -5.80 -8.69
C ALA A 594 -10.21 -5.01 -8.96
N GLY A 595 -9.79 -4.24 -7.96
CA GLY A 595 -8.62 -3.36 -8.00
C GLY A 595 -7.29 -4.12 -8.05
N LYS A 596 -6.26 -3.53 -8.68
CA LYS A 596 -4.95 -4.15 -8.86
C LYS A 596 -3.81 -3.15 -8.68
N ALA A 597 -2.77 -3.50 -7.93
CA ALA A 597 -1.52 -2.75 -7.91
C ALA A 597 -0.34 -3.61 -7.46
N THR A 598 0.81 -3.50 -8.12
CA THR A 598 2.02 -4.25 -7.76
C THR A 598 2.54 -3.85 -6.38
N ASN A 599 2.49 -2.54 -6.06
CA ASN A 599 2.80 -2.03 -4.73
C ASN A 599 1.65 -1.14 -4.24
N SER A 600 1.38 -1.09 -2.93
CA SER A 600 0.57 0.00 -2.37
C SER A 600 1.42 1.24 -2.11
N LEU A 601 2.49 1.11 -1.32
CA LEU A 601 3.36 2.20 -0.92
C LEU A 601 4.84 1.92 -1.26
N VAL A 602 5.50 2.88 -1.91
CA VAL A 602 6.96 2.87 -2.10
C VAL A 602 7.56 4.12 -1.46
N VAL A 603 8.51 3.95 -0.54
CA VAL A 603 9.22 5.04 0.16
C VAL A 603 10.70 5.00 -0.16
N ASN A 604 11.14 5.90 -1.03
CA ASN A 604 12.54 6.10 -1.41
C ASN A 604 13.21 7.24 -0.64
N SER A 605 12.48 8.31 -0.30
CA SER A 605 13.03 9.43 0.47
C SER A 605 13.47 9.00 1.87
N ASN A 606 14.71 9.35 2.23
CA ASN A 606 15.24 9.11 3.56
C ASN A 606 14.43 9.87 4.63
N ASN A 607 14.49 9.41 5.88
CA ASN A 607 13.88 10.05 7.06
C ASN A 607 12.34 10.16 7.05
N THR A 608 11.65 9.69 6.00
CA THR A 608 10.18 9.67 5.92
C THR A 608 9.57 9.01 7.17
N ILE A 609 8.51 9.60 7.69
CA ILE A 609 7.74 9.06 8.82
C ILE A 609 6.40 8.51 8.30
N ILE A 610 6.13 7.24 8.59
CA ILE A 610 4.89 6.53 8.27
C ILE A 610 4.13 6.33 9.60
N ASP A 611 3.13 7.16 9.87
CA ASP A 611 2.50 7.27 11.20
C ASP A 611 1.00 6.96 11.14
N HIS A 612 0.64 5.71 11.45
CA HIS A 612 -0.60 5.05 11.07
C HIS A 612 -0.73 4.88 9.55
N THR A 613 -0.55 3.63 9.10
CA THR A 613 -0.84 3.22 7.73
C THR A 613 -1.40 1.81 7.74
N TRP A 614 -2.50 1.62 7.00
CA TRP A 614 -3.06 0.31 6.70
C TRP A 614 -2.95 0.07 5.20
N ALA A 615 -2.21 -0.95 4.81
CA ALA A 615 -2.14 -1.41 3.42
C ALA A 615 -2.80 -2.77 3.33
N TRP A 616 -3.96 -2.84 2.65
CA TRP A 616 -4.83 -4.02 2.64
C TRP A 616 -5.12 -4.47 1.21
N ARG A 617 -4.58 -5.63 0.84
CA ARG A 617 -5.16 -6.41 -0.25
C ARG A 617 -6.43 -7.06 0.29
N ALA A 618 -7.58 -6.79 -0.31
CA ALA A 618 -8.86 -7.22 0.24
C ALA A 618 -9.00 -8.76 0.32
N ASP A 619 -9.37 -9.27 1.48
CA ASP A 619 -9.73 -10.68 1.74
C ASP A 619 -11.25 -10.93 1.58
N HIS A 620 -12.07 -9.89 1.74
CA HIS A 620 -13.52 -9.91 1.54
C HIS A 620 -14.01 -8.68 0.75
N GLY A 621 -15.18 -8.78 0.13
CA GLY A 621 -15.67 -7.74 -0.79
C GLY A 621 -17.00 -8.02 -1.45
N ASN A 622 -17.39 -7.10 -2.33
CA ASN A 622 -18.45 -7.27 -3.31
C ASN A 622 -18.18 -8.51 -4.19
N GLY A 623 -19.24 -9.16 -4.67
CA GLY A 623 -19.12 -10.38 -5.49
C GLY A 623 -18.24 -10.20 -6.72
N GLY A 624 -17.17 -11.00 -6.82
CA GLY A 624 -16.21 -10.96 -7.94
C GLY A 624 -15.12 -9.89 -7.85
N THR A 625 -14.92 -9.26 -6.68
CA THR A 625 -13.87 -8.23 -6.47
C THR A 625 -12.62 -8.73 -5.75
N VAL A 626 -12.63 -9.96 -5.23
CA VAL A 626 -11.54 -10.57 -4.46
C VAL A 626 -11.18 -11.95 -5.01
N GLY A 627 -9.94 -12.38 -4.80
CA GLY A 627 -9.40 -13.69 -5.15
C GLY A 627 -8.02 -13.62 -5.79
N TRP A 628 -7.30 -14.74 -5.81
CA TRP A 628 -5.86 -14.83 -6.14
C TRP A 628 -5.48 -14.26 -7.51
N THR A 629 -6.40 -14.28 -8.48
CA THR A 629 -6.24 -13.67 -9.83
C THR A 629 -7.10 -12.42 -10.04
N THR A 630 -7.97 -12.10 -9.08
CA THR A 630 -8.99 -11.04 -9.13
C THR A 630 -8.43 -9.69 -8.67
N ASN A 631 -7.90 -9.61 -7.44
CA ASN A 631 -7.35 -8.39 -6.84
C ASN A 631 -5.84 -8.54 -6.60
N THR A 632 -5.10 -8.73 -7.69
CA THR A 632 -3.68 -9.08 -7.63
C THR A 632 -2.82 -7.94 -7.06
N ALA A 633 -1.97 -8.26 -6.08
CA ALA A 633 -0.98 -7.34 -5.52
C ALA A 633 0.26 -8.07 -4.97
N ASP A 634 1.46 -7.62 -5.35
CA ASP A 634 2.71 -8.27 -4.95
C ASP A 634 3.11 -7.91 -3.52
N THR A 635 3.26 -6.62 -3.21
CA THR A 635 3.80 -6.13 -1.93
C THR A 635 3.03 -4.92 -1.41
N GLY A 636 2.84 -4.84 -0.08
CA GLY A 636 2.17 -3.70 0.54
C GLY A 636 3.07 -2.48 0.62
N VAL A 637 4.18 -2.60 1.34
CA VAL A 637 5.08 -1.49 1.63
C VAL A 637 6.53 -1.82 1.27
N LEU A 638 7.12 -1.02 0.39
CA LEU A 638 8.52 -1.12 -0.02
C LEU A 638 9.30 0.12 0.48
N VAL A 639 10.17 -0.07 1.46
CA VAL A 639 11.01 1.00 2.05
C VAL A 639 12.44 0.88 1.55
N ASN A 640 12.83 1.77 0.64
CA ASN A 640 14.20 1.92 0.16
C ASN A 640 14.94 3.06 0.88
N GLY A 641 14.22 4.05 1.42
CA GLY A 641 14.78 5.19 2.14
C GLY A 641 15.43 4.80 3.47
N ASN A 642 16.61 5.36 3.74
CA ASN A 642 17.35 5.19 4.99
C ASN A 642 16.72 6.04 6.11
N ASN A 643 16.86 5.60 7.36
CA ASN A 643 16.36 6.27 8.57
C ASN A 643 14.85 6.54 8.58
N VAL A 644 14.08 5.82 7.76
CA VAL A 644 12.61 5.86 7.76
C VAL A 644 12.09 5.29 9.08
N LEU A 645 11.03 5.89 9.61
CA LEU A 645 10.36 5.45 10.85
C LEU A 645 8.91 5.12 10.56
N ALA A 646 8.49 3.90 10.89
CA ALA A 646 7.10 3.49 10.91
C ALA A 646 6.58 3.42 12.36
N THR A 647 5.40 3.98 12.62
CA THR A 647 4.72 3.97 13.93
C THR A 647 3.25 3.60 13.74
N GLY A 648 2.87 2.39 14.11
CA GLY A 648 1.52 1.84 13.85
C GLY A 648 1.36 1.38 12.40
N LEU A 649 2.13 0.36 11.99
CA LEU A 649 2.11 -0.17 10.63
C LEU A 649 1.25 -1.45 10.55
N PHE A 650 0.23 -1.44 9.69
CA PHE A 650 -0.68 -2.57 9.44
C PHE A 650 -0.60 -2.93 7.95
N VAL A 651 -0.23 -4.17 7.59
CA VAL A 651 -0.07 -4.57 6.18
C VAL A 651 -0.51 -6.02 5.96
N GLU A 652 -1.45 -6.28 5.03
CA GLU A 652 -2.19 -7.54 5.01
C GLU A 652 -2.50 -8.11 3.61
N HIS A 653 -2.50 -9.45 3.55
CA HIS A 653 -2.95 -10.34 2.47
C HIS A 653 -2.32 -10.18 1.07
N TYR A 654 -1.17 -9.53 0.94
CA TYR A 654 -0.44 -9.43 -0.34
C TYR A 654 0.08 -10.80 -0.81
N GLN A 655 0.31 -10.96 -2.10
CA GLN A 655 0.65 -12.25 -2.70
C GLN A 655 2.12 -12.64 -2.52
N LYS A 656 2.99 -11.71 -2.14
CA LYS A 656 4.43 -11.93 -1.86
C LYS A 656 4.77 -11.34 -0.49
N TYR A 657 5.94 -10.72 -0.34
CA TYR A 657 6.34 -10.06 0.90
C TYR A 657 5.41 -8.89 1.20
N GLN A 658 4.92 -8.79 2.43
CA GLN A 658 3.94 -7.77 2.82
C GLN A 658 4.67 -6.43 3.02
N VAL A 659 5.77 -6.45 3.77
CA VAL A 659 6.76 -5.37 3.89
C VAL A 659 8.12 -5.83 3.35
N ILE A 660 8.78 -4.98 2.56
CA ILE A 660 10.20 -5.11 2.18
C ILE A 660 10.94 -3.85 2.64
N TRP A 661 12.03 -4.02 3.38
CA TRP A 661 12.84 -2.94 3.94
C TRP A 661 14.31 -3.04 3.53
N ASN A 662 14.71 -2.21 2.56
CA ASN A 662 16.07 -2.13 2.02
C ASN A 662 16.90 -0.98 2.61
N GLY A 663 16.26 0.02 3.23
CA GLY A 663 16.92 1.22 3.76
C GLY A 663 17.61 1.00 5.12
N GLN A 664 18.82 1.52 5.27
CA GLN A 664 19.63 1.46 6.49
C GLN A 664 19.07 2.34 7.62
N GLY A 665 19.26 1.95 8.88
CA GLY A 665 18.85 2.72 10.06
C GLY A 665 17.33 2.82 10.25
N GLY A 666 16.57 1.99 9.52
CA GLY A 666 15.11 2.00 9.56
C GLY A 666 14.55 1.52 10.89
N LYS A 667 13.37 2.01 11.27
CA LYS A 667 12.69 1.63 12.52
C LYS A 667 11.20 1.37 12.34
N THR A 668 10.65 0.41 13.09
CA THR A 668 9.20 0.13 13.16
C THR A 668 8.76 -0.06 14.61
N ILE A 669 7.82 0.74 15.10
CA ILE A 669 7.18 0.55 16.40
C ILE A 669 5.71 0.21 16.14
N PHE A 670 5.30 -0.96 16.62
CA PHE A 670 4.10 -1.69 16.24
C PHE A 670 4.09 -2.12 14.76
N PHE A 671 3.95 -3.42 14.55
CA PHE A 671 3.55 -4.02 13.27
C PHE A 671 2.43 -5.05 13.49
N GLN A 672 1.45 -5.05 12.59
CA GLN A 672 0.44 -6.10 12.48
C GLN A 672 0.33 -6.55 11.02
N ASN A 673 0.12 -7.86 10.84
CA ASN A 673 -0.06 -8.50 9.55
C ASN A 673 -0.98 -9.72 9.65
N GLU A 674 -1.77 -9.93 8.60
CA GLU A 674 -2.37 -11.21 8.22
C GLU A 674 -1.83 -11.66 6.85
N MET A 675 -1.50 -12.95 6.70
CA MET A 675 -1.06 -13.54 5.43
C MET A 675 -2.24 -13.72 4.44
N PRO A 676 -2.02 -13.88 3.12
CA PRO A 676 -3.10 -14.07 2.15
C PRO A 676 -3.90 -15.34 2.40
N TYR A 677 -5.21 -15.22 2.66
CA TYR A 677 -6.09 -16.37 2.92
C TYR A 677 -6.32 -17.27 1.70
N ASP A 678 -6.11 -16.71 0.51
CA ASP A 678 -6.53 -17.25 -0.78
C ASP A 678 -5.38 -17.84 -1.63
N VAL A 679 -4.27 -18.20 -0.98
CA VAL A 679 -3.21 -19.02 -1.58
C VAL A 679 -3.80 -20.36 -2.07
N PRO A 680 -3.70 -20.70 -3.36
CA PRO A 680 -4.29 -21.93 -3.90
C PRO A 680 -3.48 -23.18 -3.54
N ASP A 681 -2.15 -23.08 -3.53
CA ASP A 681 -1.23 -24.17 -3.21
C ASP A 681 0.16 -23.66 -2.81
N GLN A 682 0.93 -24.50 -2.14
CA GLN A 682 2.27 -24.16 -1.65
C GLN A 682 3.27 -23.81 -2.77
N ALA A 683 3.21 -24.48 -3.93
CA ALA A 683 4.17 -24.25 -5.02
C ALA A 683 3.95 -22.88 -5.68
N SER A 684 2.72 -22.38 -5.69
CA SER A 684 2.37 -21.02 -6.11
C SER A 684 2.90 -19.92 -5.16
N TRP A 685 3.21 -20.28 -3.91
CA TRP A 685 3.52 -19.35 -2.82
C TRP A 685 4.77 -19.77 -2.02
N ASN A 686 5.87 -20.03 -2.74
CA ASN A 686 7.20 -20.14 -2.15
C ASN A 686 8.04 -18.90 -2.48
N ALA A 687 8.88 -18.46 -1.54
CA ALA A 687 9.79 -17.35 -1.76
C ALA A 687 10.92 -17.72 -2.75
N PRO A 688 11.52 -16.74 -3.47
CA PRO A 688 12.66 -16.97 -4.37
C PRO A 688 13.92 -17.58 -3.72
N SER A 689 14.00 -17.57 -2.38
CA SER A 689 15.03 -18.24 -1.59
C SER A 689 14.82 -19.76 -1.47
N GLY A 690 13.68 -20.29 -1.90
CA GLY A 690 13.33 -21.71 -1.84
C GLY A 690 12.63 -22.16 -0.56
N VAL A 691 12.36 -21.24 0.38
CA VAL A 691 11.57 -21.51 1.59
C VAL A 691 10.06 -21.45 1.31
N ALA A 692 9.28 -22.10 2.17
CA ALA A 692 7.83 -22.07 2.12
C ALA A 692 7.29 -20.67 2.48
N GLY A 693 6.30 -20.17 1.74
CA GLY A 693 5.69 -18.87 1.99
C GLY A 693 6.55 -17.67 1.61
N TYR A 694 5.98 -16.48 1.81
CA TYR A 694 6.69 -15.20 1.79
C TYR A 694 6.57 -14.55 3.17
N ALA A 695 7.67 -13.98 3.65
CA ALA A 695 7.70 -13.29 4.94
C ALA A 695 6.73 -12.09 4.98
N ALA A 696 6.08 -11.92 6.13
CA ALA A 696 5.31 -10.72 6.43
C ALA A 696 6.21 -9.48 6.43
N TYR A 697 7.41 -9.59 6.97
CA TYR A 697 8.35 -8.48 7.07
C TYR A 697 9.75 -8.95 6.65
N LYS A 698 10.21 -8.49 5.49
CA LYS A 698 11.55 -8.78 4.97
C LYS A 698 12.46 -7.58 5.13
N VAL A 699 13.58 -7.75 5.83
CA VAL A 699 14.73 -6.84 5.77
C VAL A 699 15.70 -7.32 4.68
N GLY A 700 16.19 -6.42 3.84
CA GLY A 700 17.08 -6.73 2.72
C GLY A 700 18.44 -7.25 3.19
N ALA A 701 19.01 -8.22 2.47
CA ALA A 701 20.24 -8.94 2.86
C ALA A 701 21.47 -8.03 3.12
N ASN A 702 21.50 -6.85 2.52
CA ASN A 702 22.59 -5.87 2.65
C ASN A 702 22.40 -4.87 3.81
N VAL A 703 21.31 -4.97 4.58
CA VAL A 703 21.02 -4.06 5.69
C VAL A 703 21.84 -4.44 6.93
N THR A 704 22.57 -3.48 7.47
CA THR A 704 23.44 -3.61 8.64
C THR A 704 22.96 -2.77 9.82
N SER A 705 21.84 -2.06 9.67
CA SER A 705 21.17 -1.35 10.77
C SER A 705 19.67 -1.30 10.55
N HIS A 706 18.90 -1.86 11.48
CA HIS A 706 17.43 -1.81 11.51
C HIS A 706 16.95 -2.09 12.94
N GLU A 707 15.84 -1.50 13.39
CA GLU A 707 15.29 -1.85 14.71
C GLU A 707 13.76 -1.79 14.83
N ALA A 708 13.12 -2.86 15.30
CA ALA A 708 11.66 -2.90 15.44
C ALA A 708 11.13 -3.50 16.75
N TRP A 709 9.96 -3.04 17.20
CA TRP A 709 9.30 -3.41 18.46
C TRP A 709 7.82 -3.75 18.28
N GLY A 710 7.38 -4.88 18.87
CA GLY A 710 5.96 -5.27 18.95
C GLY A 710 5.36 -5.64 17.60
N LEU A 711 5.74 -6.80 17.05
CA LEU A 711 5.36 -7.22 15.69
C LEU A 711 4.59 -8.55 15.71
N GLY A 712 3.35 -8.54 15.23
CA GLY A 712 2.52 -9.73 15.04
C GLY A 712 2.32 -10.07 13.56
N SER A 713 2.28 -11.37 13.24
CA SER A 713 1.89 -11.89 11.92
C SER A 713 1.04 -13.14 12.05
N TYR A 714 -0.13 -13.16 11.39
CA TYR A 714 -1.15 -14.19 11.55
C TYR A 714 -1.37 -14.93 10.23
N CYS A 715 -1.69 -16.23 10.27
CA CYS A 715 -2.11 -16.97 9.08
C CYS A 715 -3.53 -17.56 9.23
N PHE A 716 -4.32 -17.42 8.17
CA PHE A 716 -5.63 -18.04 8.01
C PHE A 716 -5.77 -18.51 6.54
N PHE A 717 -5.03 -19.54 6.15
CA PHE A 717 -5.06 -20.10 4.79
C PHE A 717 -6.37 -20.90 4.56
N ASP A 718 -7.49 -20.18 4.42
CA ASP A 718 -8.83 -20.76 4.31
C ASP A 718 -9.02 -21.56 3.02
N THR A 719 -8.46 -21.06 1.90
CA THR A 719 -8.52 -21.72 0.59
C THR A 719 -7.72 -23.03 0.55
N ASN A 720 -6.56 -23.06 1.20
CA ASN A 720 -5.75 -24.27 1.32
C ASN A 720 -5.06 -24.38 2.70
N PRO A 721 -5.68 -25.05 3.67
CA PRO A 721 -5.16 -25.16 5.04
C PRO A 721 -3.87 -25.99 5.18
N ALA A 722 -3.39 -26.62 4.10
CA ALA A 722 -2.12 -27.33 4.08
C ALA A 722 -0.92 -26.41 3.71
N VAL A 723 -1.19 -25.14 3.37
CA VAL A 723 -0.14 -24.14 3.16
C VAL A 723 0.57 -23.82 4.47
N SER A 724 1.88 -23.60 4.37
CA SER A 724 2.77 -23.24 5.46
C SER A 724 3.63 -22.04 5.06
N SER A 725 3.90 -21.15 6.00
CA SER A 725 4.95 -20.13 5.87
C SER A 725 6.14 -20.52 6.73
N TYR A 726 7.35 -20.43 6.17
CA TYR A 726 8.56 -20.86 6.88
C TYR A 726 8.84 -19.94 8.07
N HIS A 727 8.69 -18.62 7.87
CA HIS A 727 8.76 -17.60 8.89
C HIS A 727 7.86 -16.39 8.58
N ALA A 728 7.50 -15.63 9.62
CA ALA A 728 6.86 -14.33 9.44
C ALA A 728 7.89 -13.21 9.19
N PHE A 729 9.05 -13.26 9.83
CA PHE A 729 10.08 -12.23 9.75
C PHE A 729 11.35 -12.79 9.09
N GLU A 730 11.86 -12.16 8.04
CA GLU A 730 13.08 -12.59 7.32
C GLU A 730 14.12 -11.46 7.32
N VAL A 731 15.24 -11.64 8.01
CA VAL A 731 16.17 -10.53 8.32
C VAL A 731 17.65 -10.93 8.28
N PRO A 732 18.59 -10.01 8.00
CA PRO A 732 20.02 -10.26 8.20
C PRO A 732 20.33 -10.54 9.68
N ASN A 733 20.93 -11.70 9.98
CA ASN A 733 21.41 -12.01 11.33
C ASN A 733 22.73 -11.27 11.61
N ASN A 734 22.65 -10.06 12.16
CA ASN A 734 23.78 -9.31 12.68
C ASN A 734 23.34 -8.35 13.81
N SER A 735 24.27 -7.96 14.69
CA SER A 735 23.97 -7.17 15.90
C SER A 735 23.45 -5.74 15.66
N GLY A 736 23.45 -5.26 14.41
CA GLY A 736 22.87 -3.96 14.02
C GLY A 736 21.40 -4.05 13.60
N VAL A 737 20.91 -5.24 13.27
CA VAL A 737 19.52 -5.53 12.85
C VAL A 737 18.83 -6.21 14.02
N ARG A 738 17.96 -5.49 14.73
CA ARG A 738 17.40 -5.92 16.03
C ARG A 738 15.88 -5.91 16.05
N PHE A 739 15.27 -6.90 16.68
CA PHE A 739 13.83 -7.04 16.80
C PHE A 739 13.46 -7.39 18.25
N HIS A 740 12.36 -6.82 18.73
CA HIS A 740 11.87 -6.97 20.10
C HIS A 740 10.36 -7.27 20.08
N SER A 741 9.90 -8.17 20.94
CA SER A 741 8.49 -8.58 21.05
C SER A 741 7.87 -9.00 19.70
N LEU A 742 8.33 -10.14 19.17
CA LEU A 742 7.79 -10.77 17.97
C LEU A 742 6.80 -11.87 18.34
N LEU A 743 5.75 -12.05 17.54
CA LEU A 743 4.88 -13.23 17.65
C LEU A 743 4.26 -13.67 16.32
N THR A 744 3.87 -14.94 16.26
CA THR A 744 3.09 -15.54 15.16
C THR A 744 1.89 -16.32 15.65
N VAL A 745 0.77 -16.29 14.91
CA VAL A 745 -0.47 -17.01 15.27
C VAL A 745 -1.02 -17.76 14.05
N SER A 746 -1.46 -19.01 14.23
CA SER A 746 -2.35 -19.69 13.27
C SER A 746 -3.79 -19.54 13.73
N LEU A 747 -4.62 -18.86 12.92
CA LEU A 747 -6.02 -18.63 13.26
C LEU A 747 -6.86 -19.86 12.89
N ASN A 748 -7.66 -20.35 13.83
CA ASN A 748 -8.68 -21.37 13.59
C ASN A 748 -8.18 -22.63 12.83
N TYR A 749 -6.94 -23.05 13.10
CA TYR A 749 -6.30 -24.22 12.49
C TYR A 749 -6.12 -24.13 10.95
N ARG A 750 -6.15 -22.92 10.36
CA ARG A 750 -6.01 -22.71 8.91
C ARG A 750 -4.57 -22.36 8.53
N GLY A 751 -3.76 -23.39 8.35
CA GLY A 751 -2.35 -23.26 7.99
C GLY A 751 -1.41 -23.24 9.19
N THR A 752 -0.12 -23.05 8.90
CA THR A 752 0.95 -22.99 9.91
C THR A 752 1.99 -21.93 9.55
N ILE A 753 2.65 -21.39 10.58
CA ILE A 753 3.92 -20.68 10.44
C ILE A 753 4.96 -21.48 11.24
N THR A 754 6.08 -21.89 10.64
CA THR A 754 7.02 -22.84 11.29
C THR A 754 8.05 -22.19 12.22
N HIS A 755 8.38 -20.92 11.99
CA HIS A 755 9.26 -20.11 12.82
C HIS A 755 8.71 -18.70 12.94
N VAL A 756 9.08 -17.97 14.00
CA VAL A 756 8.73 -16.55 14.10
C VAL A 756 9.63 -15.75 13.15
N ILE A 757 10.95 -15.83 13.35
CA ILE A 757 11.94 -15.03 12.64
C ILE A 757 13.12 -15.88 12.15
N ASN A 758 13.42 -15.83 10.85
CA ASN A 758 14.39 -16.70 10.18
C ASN A 758 14.16 -18.19 10.53
N ASP A 759 14.99 -18.76 11.39
CA ASP A 759 14.94 -20.16 11.85
C ASP A 759 14.59 -20.27 13.35
N ALA A 760 14.15 -19.18 13.98
CA ALA A 760 13.95 -19.01 15.41
C ALA A 760 12.48 -18.76 15.78
N GLY A 761 12.09 -19.22 16.97
CA GLY A 761 10.68 -19.44 17.32
C GLY A 761 10.19 -20.80 16.83
N GLY A 762 9.17 -21.35 17.50
CA GLY A 762 8.59 -22.66 17.15
C GLY A 762 7.43 -22.56 16.17
N THR A 763 6.96 -23.72 15.69
CA THR A 763 5.76 -23.81 14.86
C THR A 763 4.52 -23.36 15.63
N THR A 764 3.66 -22.56 15.00
CA THR A 764 2.32 -22.22 15.52
C THR A 764 1.55 -23.49 15.92
N PRO A 765 1.10 -23.62 17.18
CA PRO A 765 0.42 -24.82 17.66
C PRO A 765 -1.01 -24.93 17.10
N SER A 766 -1.66 -26.06 17.39
CA SER A 766 -3.08 -26.24 17.10
C SER A 766 -3.96 -25.40 18.05
N GLY A 767 -4.75 -24.51 17.49
CA GLY A 767 -5.62 -23.58 18.21
C GLY A 767 -4.99 -22.20 18.28
N THR A 768 -5.83 -21.16 18.27
CA THR A 768 -5.40 -19.75 18.09
C THR A 768 -4.61 -19.25 19.31
N VAL A 769 -3.31 -19.55 19.33
CA VAL A 769 -2.36 -19.31 20.42
C VAL A 769 -1.06 -18.76 19.80
N PRO A 770 -0.49 -17.67 20.35
CA PRO A 770 0.75 -17.10 19.83
C PRO A 770 1.96 -17.99 20.10
N VAL A 771 2.99 -17.83 19.27
CA VAL A 771 4.36 -18.28 19.53
C VAL A 771 5.27 -17.05 19.46
N ASP A 772 6.05 -16.84 20.52
CA ASP A 772 6.75 -15.58 20.76
C ASP A 772 8.27 -15.70 20.59
N VAL A 773 8.91 -14.60 20.16
CA VAL A 773 10.35 -14.37 20.28
C VAL A 773 10.57 -12.98 20.88
N VAL A 774 11.03 -12.93 22.13
CA VAL A 774 11.16 -11.67 22.90
C VAL A 774 12.23 -10.74 22.32
N SER A 775 13.31 -11.29 21.77
CA SER A 775 14.42 -10.53 21.17
C SER A 775 15.11 -11.33 20.07
N TYR A 776 15.61 -10.65 19.04
CA TYR A 776 16.42 -11.24 17.96
C TYR A 776 17.39 -10.22 17.34
N PRO A 777 18.60 -10.61 16.91
CA PRO A 777 19.28 -11.87 17.22
C PRO A 777 19.82 -11.90 18.66
#